data_AF-K2BK94-F1
#
_entry.id   AF-K2BK94-F1
#
_cell.length_a   1.000
_cell.length_b   1.000
_cell.length_c   1.000
_cell.angle_alpha   90.00
_cell.angle_beta   90.00
_cell.angle_gamma   90.00
#
_symmetry.space_group_name_H-M   'P 1'
#
loop_
_entity.id
_entity.type
_entity.pdbx_description
1 polymer ?
#
loop_
_entity_poly.entity_id
_entity_poly.type
_entity_poly.pdbx_seq_one_letter_code
_entity_poly.pdbx_strand_id
1 'polypeptide(L)'
;YSKGSPNYIALLLDISARDLEKVLYFQSYIVIDPGNLPLSKKQLLPEEGTAGEMGYRELREKYGDMFTAKMGAEAVKELLAEIDLPKLERDLSEQLKTSTGTKRTHLLKRIELVKMFARSVSRPEWMILDVIPVIPPDLRPMVQLDGGRFATSDLNDLYRRVINRNNRLKRLIKLQAPDIIIKNEKRMLQEAVNALIDNGRRGKLVTGPNNRPLKSLTDMLKGKQGRFRQNLLGKRVDYSGRSVIVVGPTLKLHQAGLPKKMALELFKPFVMNRLQQVGLAANIKSAKKMIERERNEVWDVLEEVIKHHPIMLNRAPTLHRLGIQAFEPVLIEGKAIQIHPLVCAAYNADFDGDQMAVHVPLMLDAQVEARMLMLSSNNILKPADGLPISAPSQDMTIGLFYLTIEKPEGEGYPTNEIKLGKGMTWEKMLLNEGRPYNFKLALEVSEKLPAGTVIDSAETVDLIKKAKAESITVFRSPVFHSMGEAVNAYETGKYNLLWPIYLKRSEVDKNFKEDEKGTVRDHYIRTTIGRVIFNDNLPEGFPYQNMQIKKGNVSTLIKRMFNEYSLTIVGEVLDRLKTLGFKFATVSGLTISIVDMIDPPKKKEILEQADKKVFKIRERWEKGEITRDERKQGEVDVWTKATEDVTDDLLQKFESTAHLGEFNPVYMMAFSGARGNMQQIRQLAAMRGLMSNPRGDILAFPIKSNFREGLNQSEYFISTYGARKGLVDTALRTADSGYLTRRLVDVAQDVVITIPDCGTELGVEVSPIRQNRTSNNIMIDDIVVPIRYRIAGRVLAKPITHPATGEVVTIEYDGKMIKLDSGLYCTDDIAAEVETHCEFPIPIEEIKLDMICAEQIIDPKTNRIIVRPDRPINEYVLERVRDSGFPELKIRSKILMRSPLACRSKVGICQRCYGADLATGKVVDIGEAVGIIAAQSIGEPGTQLTMRTFHLGGVALAQRSYIKSRSTGTAKFDSLKLAKISDRSKFEIGSGTETFDKSEFGSSIKTVVVGGHLIIEGRNNRKDRVHIPVGSEMRVEPGEKVTPGKAVAEYNPNNIVTGYTGEVIFE
;
A
#
# COMPACT_ATOMS: atom_id res chain seq x y z
N TYR A 1 23.91 20.52 29.95
CA TYR A 1 23.37 21.84 30.31
C TYR A 1 23.98 22.98 29.51
N SER A 2 25.31 23.14 29.45
CA SER A 2 25.99 24.24 28.74
C SER A 2 26.03 24.17 27.21
N LYS A 3 25.83 23.00 26.60
CA LYS A 3 25.83 22.81 25.13
C LYS A 3 24.53 22.17 24.60
N GLY A 4 23.44 22.26 25.36
CA GLY A 4 22.12 21.89 24.86
C GLY A 4 21.64 22.91 23.84
N SER A 5 20.71 22.51 22.96
CA SER A 5 19.88 23.44 22.19
C SER A 5 18.44 23.26 22.68
N PRO A 6 17.92 24.15 23.55
CA PRO A 6 18.52 25.38 24.07
C PRO A 6 19.57 25.16 25.17
N ASN A 7 20.43 26.16 25.40
CA ASN A 7 21.43 26.15 26.47
C ASN A 7 20.77 26.66 27.77
N TYR A 8 20.47 25.73 28.68
CA TYR A 8 19.71 26.03 29.90
C TYR A 8 20.41 27.01 30.85
N ILE A 9 21.74 26.94 30.96
CA ILE A 9 22.51 27.85 31.85
C ILE A 9 22.48 29.27 31.28
N ALA A 10 22.73 29.39 29.97
CA ALA A 10 22.71 30.67 29.27
C ALA A 10 21.32 31.32 29.29
N LEU A 11 20.27 30.53 29.06
CA LEU A 11 18.88 30.99 29.09
C LEU A 11 18.44 31.47 30.47
N LEU A 12 18.85 30.79 31.55
CA LEU A 12 18.50 31.19 32.91
C LEU A 12 19.23 32.48 33.32
N LEU A 13 20.53 32.57 32.99
CA LEU A 13 21.38 33.72 33.29
C LEU A 13 21.13 34.92 32.36
N ASP A 14 20.43 34.75 31.24
CA ASP A 14 20.18 35.78 30.23
C ASP A 14 21.46 36.27 29.52
N ILE A 15 22.36 35.34 29.24
CA ILE A 15 23.63 35.60 28.55
C ILE A 15 23.72 34.78 27.27
N SER A 16 24.58 35.17 26.33
CA SER A 16 24.78 34.38 25.12
C SER A 16 25.54 33.07 25.43
N ALA A 17 25.29 32.02 24.64
CA ALA A 17 25.99 30.76 24.81
C ALA A 17 27.51 30.88 24.55
N ARG A 18 27.92 31.79 23.67
CA ARG A 18 29.35 32.07 23.39
C ARG A 18 30.02 32.72 24.59
N ASP A 19 29.33 33.65 25.23
CA ASP A 19 29.82 34.38 26.40
C ASP A 19 29.98 33.45 27.60
N LEU A 20 28.99 32.58 27.83
CA LEU A 20 29.11 31.53 28.85
C LEU A 20 30.32 30.61 28.60
N GLU A 21 30.59 30.23 27.35
CA GLU A 21 31.75 29.41 27.03
C GLU A 21 33.08 30.12 27.32
N LYS A 22 33.20 31.42 27.01
CA LYS A 22 34.40 32.21 27.34
C LYS A 22 34.66 32.21 28.85
N VAL A 23 33.62 32.37 29.66
CA VAL A 23 33.74 32.34 31.13
C VAL A 23 34.15 30.96 31.63
N LEU A 24 33.46 29.88 31.19
CA LEU A 24 33.73 28.52 31.65
C LEU A 24 35.15 28.02 31.33
N TYR A 25 35.73 28.46 30.21
CA TYR A 25 37.07 28.07 29.77
C TYR A 25 38.17 29.06 30.15
N PHE A 26 37.90 29.94 31.13
CA PHE A 26 38.87 30.89 31.70
C PHE A 26 39.44 31.89 30.68
N GLN A 27 38.65 32.33 29.69
CA GLN A 27 39.04 33.36 28.71
C GLN A 27 38.61 34.77 29.11
N SER A 28 37.54 34.90 29.89
CA SER A 28 37.00 36.20 30.32
C SER A 28 36.45 36.09 31.74
N TYR A 29 36.46 37.22 32.45
CA TYR A 29 35.83 37.37 33.76
C TYR A 29 34.37 37.80 33.58
N ILE A 30 33.50 37.39 34.50
CA ILE A 30 32.11 37.84 34.58
C ILE A 30 31.90 38.58 35.89
N VAL A 31 31.26 39.75 35.82
CA VAL A 31 30.94 40.57 37.00
C VAL A 31 29.81 39.90 37.80
N ILE A 32 30.09 39.57 39.06
CA ILE A 32 29.13 38.99 40.00
C ILE A 32 28.45 40.11 40.77
N ASP A 33 29.25 40.99 41.37
CA ASP A 33 28.78 42.20 42.04
C ASP A 33 29.49 43.43 41.45
N PRO A 34 28.76 44.35 40.79
CA PRO A 34 29.34 45.57 40.23
C PRO A 34 29.74 46.61 41.30
N GLY A 35 29.28 46.48 42.56
CA GLY A 35 29.54 47.47 43.60
C GLY A 35 29.06 48.88 43.21
N ASN A 36 29.89 49.89 43.47
CA ASN A 36 29.62 51.30 43.13
C ASN A 36 30.19 51.74 41.76
N LEU A 37 30.69 50.79 40.95
CA LEU A 37 31.28 51.09 39.64
C LEU A 37 30.21 51.15 38.54
N PRO A 38 30.48 51.84 37.41
CA PRO A 38 29.61 51.85 36.23
C PRO A 38 29.69 50.53 35.44
N LEU A 39 29.64 49.40 36.13
CA LEU A 39 29.63 48.05 35.55
C LEU A 39 28.23 47.46 35.67
N SER A 40 27.81 46.69 34.67
CA SER A 40 26.57 45.94 34.74
C SER A 40 26.79 44.53 35.29
N LYS A 41 25.86 44.04 36.12
CA LYS A 41 25.89 42.67 36.61
C LYS A 41 25.82 41.70 35.41
N LYS A 42 26.67 40.67 35.40
CA LYS A 42 26.88 39.71 34.28
C LYS A 42 27.61 40.26 33.05
N GLN A 43 28.18 41.47 33.12
CA GLN A 43 29.06 41.97 32.07
C GLN A 43 30.34 41.13 31.99
N LEU A 44 30.81 40.90 30.76
CA LEU A 44 32.09 40.24 30.51
C LEU A 44 33.23 41.25 30.52
N LEU A 45 34.34 40.89 31.16
CA LEU A 45 35.57 41.67 31.16
C LEU A 45 36.72 40.80 30.60
N PRO A 46 37.43 41.24 29.55
CA PRO A 46 38.66 40.59 29.10
C PRO A 46 39.78 40.77 30.13
N GLU A 47 40.82 39.92 30.07
CA GLU A 47 41.95 39.99 31.01
C GLU A 47 42.79 41.27 30.82
N GLU A 48 42.98 41.68 29.57
CA GLU A 48 43.59 42.95 29.15
C GLU A 48 42.61 43.74 28.27
N GLY A 49 42.69 45.07 28.31
CA GLY A 49 41.78 45.95 27.57
C GLY A 49 41.87 45.76 26.06
N THR A 50 40.73 45.71 25.38
CA THR A 50 40.65 45.76 23.91
C THR A 50 40.20 47.16 23.49
N ALA A 51 40.87 47.73 22.49
CA ALA A 51 40.66 49.07 21.92
C ALA A 51 39.37 49.80 22.37
N GLY A 52 39.46 50.59 23.45
CA GLY A 52 38.38 51.43 23.98
C GLY A 52 37.73 50.97 25.30
N GLU A 53 37.93 49.72 25.73
CA GLU A 53 37.36 49.19 26.98
C GLU A 53 38.47 48.74 27.95
N MET A 54 38.37 49.15 29.21
CA MET A 54 39.32 48.76 30.26
C MET A 54 39.17 47.27 30.63
N GLY A 55 40.30 46.54 30.66
CA GLY A 55 40.34 45.13 31.06
C GLY A 55 40.19 44.92 32.57
N TYR A 56 39.94 43.67 32.98
CA TYR A 56 39.81 43.30 34.40
C TYR A 56 41.04 43.72 35.23
N ARG A 57 42.25 43.54 34.68
CA ARG A 57 43.50 43.90 35.37
C ARG A 57 43.60 45.41 35.64
N GLU A 58 43.28 46.23 34.64
CA GLU A 58 43.30 47.69 34.77
C GLU A 58 42.21 48.19 35.74
N LEU A 59 41.03 47.57 35.71
CA LEU A 59 39.94 47.89 36.65
C LEU A 59 40.32 47.51 38.08
N ARG A 60 40.99 46.37 38.28
CA ARG A 60 41.46 45.93 39.60
C ARG A 60 42.61 46.80 40.13
N GLU A 61 43.51 47.26 39.26
CA GLU A 61 44.58 48.19 39.64
C GLU A 61 44.03 49.57 40.03
N LYS A 62 42.99 50.07 39.35
CA LYS A 62 42.39 51.39 39.65
C LYS A 62 41.42 51.38 40.83
N TYR A 63 40.60 50.34 40.96
CA TYR A 63 39.46 50.33 41.89
C TYR A 63 39.57 49.29 43.01
N GLY A 64 40.64 48.49 43.04
CA GLY A 64 40.88 47.51 44.09
C GLY A 64 39.74 46.50 44.24
N ASP A 65 39.27 46.31 45.47
CA ASP A 65 38.22 45.36 45.83
C ASP A 65 36.78 45.94 45.76
N MET A 66 36.58 47.11 45.14
CA MET A 66 35.27 47.76 45.05
C MET A 66 34.24 47.04 44.15
N PHE A 67 34.65 46.01 43.42
CA PHE A 67 33.77 45.16 42.62
C PHE A 67 34.28 43.72 42.62
N THR A 68 33.39 42.76 42.38
CA THR A 68 33.76 41.35 42.28
C THR A 68 33.49 40.80 40.88
N ALA A 69 34.56 40.37 40.22
CA ALA A 69 34.48 39.61 38.98
C ALA A 69 35.33 38.34 39.10
N LYS A 70 34.74 37.21 38.76
CA LYS A 70 35.38 35.88 38.79
C LYS A 70 35.31 35.24 37.41
N MET A 71 36.03 34.14 37.23
CA MET A 71 36.02 33.36 35.99
C MET A 71 35.81 31.87 36.28
N GLY A 72 35.48 31.10 35.23
CA GLY A 72 35.27 29.67 35.32
C GLY A 72 33.89 29.27 35.85
N ALA A 73 33.74 27.97 36.13
CA ALA A 73 32.49 27.38 36.60
C ALA A 73 32.07 27.88 38.01
N GLU A 74 33.03 28.30 38.84
CA GLU A 74 32.78 28.86 40.18
C GLU A 74 31.97 30.16 40.08
N ALA A 75 32.34 31.06 39.18
CA ALA A 75 31.63 32.32 38.94
C ALA A 75 30.18 32.08 38.47
N VAL A 76 30.00 31.10 37.58
CA VAL A 76 28.67 30.72 37.07
C VAL A 76 27.81 30.10 38.18
N LYS A 77 28.42 29.30 39.07
CA LYS A 77 27.72 28.66 40.19
C LYS A 77 27.20 29.69 41.21
N GLU A 78 28.02 30.68 41.56
CA GLU A 78 27.62 31.78 42.45
C GLU A 78 26.45 32.58 41.85
N LEU A 79 26.55 32.97 40.57
CA LEU A 79 25.48 33.66 39.87
C LEU A 79 24.17 32.86 39.78
N LEU A 80 24.25 31.52 39.74
CA LEU A 80 23.07 30.65 39.73
C LEU A 80 22.45 30.50 41.12
N ALA A 81 23.28 30.46 42.17
CA ALA A 81 22.84 30.32 43.56
C ALA A 81 22.11 31.57 44.09
N GLU A 82 22.43 32.76 43.56
CA GLU A 82 21.76 34.02 43.91
C GLU A 82 20.36 34.18 43.30
N ILE A 83 19.95 33.30 42.37
CA ILE A 83 18.68 33.45 41.66
C ILE A 83 17.51 33.04 42.55
N ASP A 84 16.67 34.03 42.89
CA ASP A 84 15.35 33.82 43.48
C ASP A 84 14.33 33.46 42.38
N LEU A 85 13.99 32.16 42.29
CA LEU A 85 13.08 31.62 41.27
C LEU A 85 11.66 32.21 41.34
N PRO A 86 10.97 32.27 42.50
CA PRO A 86 9.68 32.94 42.64
C PRO A 86 9.67 34.41 42.19
N LYS A 87 10.70 35.17 42.56
CA LYS A 87 10.81 36.58 42.15
C LYS A 87 11.00 36.71 40.64
N LEU A 88 11.92 35.91 40.08
CA LEU A 88 12.18 35.91 38.64
C LEU A 88 10.96 35.50 37.82
N GLU A 89 10.12 34.58 38.31
CA GLU A 89 8.87 34.19 37.64
C GLU A 89 7.88 35.37 37.54
N ARG A 90 7.75 36.17 38.60
CA ARG A 90 6.88 37.37 38.62
C ARG A 90 7.39 38.42 37.64
N ASP A 91 8.68 38.74 37.71
CA ASP A 91 9.32 39.74 36.85
C ASP A 91 9.18 39.37 35.36
N LEU A 92 9.43 38.10 35.01
CA LEU A 92 9.29 37.61 33.64
C LEU A 92 7.84 37.62 33.16
N SER A 93 6.88 37.34 34.05
CA SER A 93 5.44 37.38 33.73
C SER A 93 4.96 38.80 33.40
N GLU A 94 5.50 39.81 34.07
CA GLU A 94 5.21 41.22 33.78
C GLU A 94 5.83 41.66 32.46
N GLN A 95 7.10 41.33 32.22
CA GLN A 95 7.79 41.61 30.94
C GLN A 95 7.12 40.90 29.74
N LEU A 96 6.48 39.75 29.96
CA LEU A 96 5.74 39.04 28.93
C LEU A 96 4.50 39.81 28.44
N LYS A 97 3.88 40.61 29.31
CA LYS A 97 2.67 41.39 28.96
C LYS A 97 3.01 42.53 27.99
N THR A 98 4.18 43.14 28.15
CA THR A 98 4.61 44.30 27.37
C THR A 98 5.42 43.94 26.11
N SER A 99 5.97 42.73 26.04
CA SER A 99 6.87 42.33 24.94
C SER A 99 6.17 41.69 23.73
N THR A 100 6.61 42.08 22.53
CA THR A 100 6.17 41.54 21.23
C THR A 100 7.35 40.97 20.42
N GLY A 101 7.04 40.14 19.40
CA GLY A 101 8.03 39.60 18.47
C GLY A 101 9.00 38.56 19.07
N THR A 102 10.28 38.66 18.70
CA THR A 102 11.36 37.72 19.08
C THR A 102 11.71 37.77 20.58
N LYS A 103 11.58 38.93 21.22
CA LYS A 103 11.79 39.07 22.67
C LYS A 103 10.76 38.26 23.46
N ARG A 104 9.50 38.25 23.00
CA ARG A 104 8.43 37.45 23.61
C ARG A 104 8.72 35.96 23.55
N THR A 105 9.19 35.44 22.42
CA THR A 105 9.52 34.00 22.30
C THR A 105 10.72 33.59 23.15
N HIS A 106 11.71 34.48 23.32
CA HIS A 106 12.82 34.27 24.25
C HIS A 106 12.35 34.23 25.71
N LEU A 107 11.54 35.22 26.13
CA LEU A 107 10.98 35.29 27.47
C LEU A 107 10.07 34.10 27.77
N LEU A 108 9.26 33.63 26.80
CA LEU A 108 8.43 32.42 26.91
C LEU A 108 9.27 31.17 27.24
N LYS A 109 10.37 30.95 26.52
CA LYS A 109 11.26 29.81 26.79
C LYS A 109 11.91 29.91 28.18
N ARG A 110 12.25 31.13 28.60
CA ARG A 110 12.89 31.38 29.90
C ARG A 110 11.91 31.19 31.06
N ILE A 111 10.70 31.72 30.97
CA ILE A 111 9.68 31.55 32.01
C ILE A 111 9.24 30.09 32.13
N GLU A 112 9.16 29.35 31.03
CA GLU A 112 8.89 27.92 31.04
C GLU A 112 9.97 27.17 31.83
N LEU A 113 11.25 27.46 31.58
CA LEU A 113 12.36 26.88 32.33
C LEU A 113 12.29 27.22 33.82
N VAL A 114 12.01 28.48 34.19
CA VAL A 114 11.88 28.91 35.59
C VAL A 114 10.72 28.18 36.27
N LYS A 115 9.56 28.07 35.61
CA LYS A 115 8.40 27.31 36.11
C LYS A 115 8.72 25.83 36.32
N MET A 116 9.50 25.21 35.42
CA MET A 116 9.96 23.84 35.59
C MET A 116 10.85 23.69 36.83
N PHE A 117 11.79 24.60 37.06
CA PHE A 117 12.63 24.59 38.26
C PHE A 117 11.82 24.84 39.53
N ALA A 118 10.93 25.84 39.54
CA ALA A 118 10.11 26.19 40.69
C ALA A 118 9.12 25.07 41.11
N ARG A 119 8.61 24.29 40.15
CA ARG A 119 7.78 23.10 40.43
C ARG A 119 8.58 21.89 40.88
N SER A 120 9.89 21.88 40.65
CA SER A 120 10.77 20.77 40.96
C SER A 120 11.54 20.99 42.27
N VAL A 121 12.11 19.92 42.83
CA VAL A 121 13.05 20.01 43.97
C VAL A 121 14.46 20.46 43.52
N SER A 122 14.68 20.64 42.21
CA SER A 122 16.00 20.90 41.64
C SER A 122 16.42 22.35 41.86
N ARG A 123 17.69 22.55 42.22
CA ARG A 123 18.27 23.90 42.32
C ARG A 123 19.15 24.24 41.11
N PRO A 124 19.16 25.50 40.62
CA PRO A 124 19.94 25.89 39.45
C PRO A 124 21.44 25.60 39.54
N GLU A 125 22.03 25.75 40.72
CA GLU A 125 23.46 25.55 40.98
C GLU A 125 23.92 24.10 40.77
N TRP A 126 23.01 23.12 40.84
CA TRP A 126 23.33 21.69 40.60
C TRP A 126 23.73 21.40 39.15
N MET A 127 23.51 22.33 38.22
CA MET A 127 24.03 22.22 36.85
C MET A 127 25.58 22.28 36.80
N ILE A 128 26.22 22.80 37.84
CA ILE A 128 27.68 22.78 38.04
C ILE A 128 28.02 21.68 39.04
N LEU A 129 28.76 20.67 38.59
CA LEU A 129 29.04 19.47 39.38
C LEU A 129 30.32 19.64 40.21
N ASP A 130 30.21 19.51 41.53
CA ASP A 130 31.37 19.43 42.44
C ASP A 130 31.91 18.00 42.55
N VAL A 131 31.04 17.00 42.37
CA VAL A 131 31.34 15.57 42.52
C VAL A 131 30.86 14.81 41.29
N ILE A 132 31.74 13.99 40.71
CA ILE A 132 31.43 13.14 39.55
C ILE A 132 31.28 11.69 40.02
N PRO A 133 30.12 11.05 39.82
CA PRO A 133 29.93 9.64 40.16
C PRO A 133 30.71 8.73 39.19
N VAL A 134 31.23 7.62 39.73
CA VAL A 134 31.94 6.59 38.94
C VAL A 134 31.04 5.37 38.79
N ILE A 135 30.89 4.88 37.56
CA ILE A 135 30.06 3.69 37.29
C ILE A 135 30.71 2.42 37.87
N PRO A 136 29.91 1.47 38.42
CA PRO A 136 30.41 0.20 38.95
C PRO A 136 31.30 -0.56 37.97
N PRO A 137 32.37 -1.25 38.43
CA PRO A 137 33.31 -1.99 37.59
C PRO A 137 32.66 -3.02 36.65
N ASP A 138 31.60 -3.70 37.09
CA ASP A 138 30.91 -4.72 36.28
C ASP A 138 30.26 -4.17 35.00
N LEU A 139 29.90 -2.88 35.02
CA LEU A 139 29.38 -2.18 33.84
C LEU A 139 30.49 -1.63 32.92
N ARG A 140 31.75 -1.71 33.37
CA ARG A 140 32.97 -1.34 32.63
C ARG A 140 34.05 -2.43 32.76
N PRO A 141 33.72 -3.69 32.39
CA PRO A 141 34.51 -4.84 32.76
C PRO A 141 35.93 -4.80 32.18
N MET A 142 36.85 -5.41 32.91
CA MET A 142 38.20 -5.75 32.47
C MET A 142 38.27 -7.28 32.50
N VAL A 143 38.17 -7.89 31.33
CA VAL A 143 38.15 -9.36 31.21
C VAL A 143 39.49 -9.80 30.65
N GLN A 144 40.11 -10.77 31.31
CA GLN A 144 41.30 -11.43 30.78
C GLN A 144 40.87 -12.40 29.67
N LEU A 145 41.43 -12.23 28.48
CA LEU A 145 41.26 -13.13 27.35
C LEU A 145 42.31 -14.24 27.41
N ASP A 146 42.04 -15.34 26.71
CA ASP A 146 43.00 -16.42 26.51
C ASP A 146 44.29 -15.84 25.88
N GLY A 147 45.44 -16.14 26.49
CA GLY A 147 46.75 -15.57 26.11
C GLY A 147 47.20 -14.34 26.93
N GLY A 148 46.58 -14.06 28.08
CA GLY A 148 47.07 -13.06 29.04
C GLY A 148 46.82 -11.61 28.65
N ARG A 149 46.08 -11.36 27.56
CA ARG A 149 45.66 -10.01 27.14
C ARG A 149 44.42 -9.59 27.91
N PHE A 150 44.30 -8.31 28.23
CA PHE A 150 43.10 -7.75 28.87
C PHE A 150 42.23 -7.00 27.87
N ALA A 151 40.96 -7.38 27.78
CA ALA A 151 39.93 -6.59 27.13
C ALA A 151 39.38 -5.57 28.14
N THR A 152 39.61 -4.28 27.89
CA THR A 152 39.15 -3.19 28.75
C THR A 152 38.07 -2.36 28.06
N SER A 153 37.09 -1.90 28.83
CA SER A 153 36.11 -0.93 28.36
C SER A 153 36.74 0.45 28.11
N ASP A 154 36.36 1.13 27.02
CA ASP A 154 36.80 2.49 26.67
C ASP A 154 36.55 3.52 27.79
N LEU A 155 35.49 3.30 28.60
CA LEU A 155 35.19 4.18 29.74
C LEU A 155 36.32 4.22 30.77
N ASN A 156 37.04 3.11 30.96
CA ASN A 156 38.13 3.05 31.92
C ASN A 156 39.24 4.04 31.57
N ASP A 157 39.51 4.23 30.27
CA ASP A 157 40.48 5.21 29.80
C ASP A 157 40.03 6.64 30.04
N LEU A 158 38.75 6.94 29.81
CA LEU A 158 38.18 8.27 30.07
C LEU A 158 38.18 8.60 31.57
N TYR A 159 37.76 7.66 32.42
CA TYR A 159 37.83 7.83 33.89
C TYR A 159 39.26 8.02 34.37
N ARG A 160 40.22 7.23 33.87
CA ARG A 160 41.64 7.37 34.20
C ARG A 160 42.17 8.76 33.86
N ARG A 161 41.79 9.32 32.71
CA ARG A 161 42.17 10.70 32.33
C ARG A 161 41.60 11.72 33.32
N VAL A 162 40.32 11.64 33.67
CA VAL A 162 39.69 12.56 34.65
C VAL A 162 40.37 12.47 36.01
N ILE A 163 40.62 11.26 36.51
CA ILE A 163 41.28 11.04 37.81
C ILE A 163 42.69 11.61 37.81
N ASN A 164 43.48 11.34 36.76
CA ASN A 164 44.85 11.85 36.64
C ASN A 164 44.89 13.39 36.59
N ARG A 165 43.98 14.03 35.85
CA ARG A 165 43.86 15.49 35.78
C ARG A 165 43.43 16.09 37.12
N ASN A 166 42.47 15.49 37.81
CA ASN A 166 42.02 15.94 39.12
C ASN A 166 43.14 15.82 40.17
N ASN A 167 43.85 14.70 40.19
CA ASN A 167 44.98 14.50 41.10
C ASN A 167 46.13 15.48 40.81
N ARG A 168 46.41 15.77 39.53
CA ARG A 168 47.40 16.77 39.12
C ARG A 168 46.99 18.18 39.57
N LEU A 169 45.73 18.58 39.35
CA LEU A 169 45.19 19.86 39.81
C LEU A 169 45.30 20.01 41.34
N LYS A 170 44.92 18.96 42.10
CA LYS A 170 45.07 18.94 43.57
C LYS A 170 46.53 19.12 44.01
N ARG A 171 47.48 18.50 43.32
CA ARG A 171 48.92 18.67 43.60
C ARG A 171 49.40 20.09 43.29
N LEU A 172 48.99 20.67 42.16
CA LEU A 172 49.35 22.03 41.76
C LEU A 172 48.83 23.08 42.75
N ILE A 173 47.61 22.90 43.26
CA ILE A 173 47.03 23.78 44.29
C ILE A 173 47.83 23.67 45.60
N LYS A 174 48.18 22.45 46.03
CA LYS A 174 49.01 22.22 47.23
C LYS A 174 50.40 22.86 47.13
N LEU A 175 50.98 22.89 45.93
CA LEU A 175 52.29 23.48 45.66
C LEU A 175 52.23 25.00 45.40
N GLN A 176 51.05 25.63 45.48
CA GLN A 176 50.85 27.05 45.18
C GLN A 176 51.45 27.45 43.81
N ALA A 177 51.23 26.62 42.79
CA ALA A 177 51.70 26.89 41.43
C ALA A 177 51.04 28.18 40.86
N PRO A 178 51.70 28.87 39.91
CA PRO A 178 51.13 30.06 39.27
C PRO A 178 49.73 29.85 38.68
N ASP A 179 48.89 30.88 38.75
CA ASP A 179 47.48 30.83 38.35
C ASP A 179 47.28 30.39 36.89
N ILE A 180 48.18 30.74 35.98
CA ILE A 180 48.12 30.32 34.57
C ILE A 180 48.12 28.79 34.45
N ILE A 181 48.95 28.10 35.25
CA ILE A 181 49.07 26.65 35.24
C ILE A 181 47.80 26.03 35.85
N ILE A 182 47.29 26.61 36.94
CA ILE A 182 46.05 26.16 37.58
C ILE A 182 44.85 26.32 36.63
N LYS A 183 44.70 27.49 35.97
CA LYS A 183 43.66 27.76 34.97
C LYS A 183 43.71 26.75 33.81
N ASN A 184 44.91 26.47 33.29
CA ASN A 184 45.09 25.49 32.22
C ASN A 184 44.69 24.06 32.68
N GLU A 185 45.10 23.63 33.87
CA GLU A 185 44.74 22.30 34.37
C GLU A 185 43.23 22.19 34.68
N LYS A 186 42.59 23.26 35.21
CA LYS A 186 41.12 23.34 35.35
C LYS A 186 40.43 23.19 33.99
N ARG A 187 40.93 23.86 32.94
CA ARG A 187 40.43 23.70 31.55
C ARG A 187 40.59 22.28 31.03
N MET A 188 41.76 21.66 31.22
CA MET A 188 42.02 20.27 30.80
C MET A 188 41.14 19.26 31.55
N LEU A 189 40.90 19.49 32.84
CA LEU A 189 39.97 18.67 33.63
C LEU A 189 38.55 18.79 33.07
N GLN A 190 38.07 20.01 32.79
CA GLN A 190 36.77 20.24 32.18
C GLN A 190 36.64 19.52 30.82
N GLU A 191 37.69 19.53 30.00
CA GLU A 191 37.73 18.80 28.73
C GLU A 191 37.69 17.29 28.89
N ALA A 192 38.41 16.73 29.87
CA ALA A 192 38.36 15.32 30.18
C ALA A 192 36.98 14.87 30.67
N VAL A 193 36.32 15.69 31.50
CA VAL A 193 34.95 15.44 31.98
C VAL A 193 33.94 15.53 30.83
N ASN A 194 34.09 16.53 29.96
CA ASN A 194 33.27 16.64 28.75
C ASN A 194 33.41 15.38 27.89
N ALA A 195 34.63 14.89 27.66
CA ALA A 195 34.87 13.69 26.87
C ALA A 195 34.31 12.40 27.51
N LEU A 196 34.35 12.31 28.85
CA LEU A 196 33.74 11.21 29.61
C LEU A 196 32.21 11.17 29.43
N ILE A 197 31.55 12.33 29.51
CA ILE A 197 30.09 12.44 29.39
C ILE A 197 29.67 12.28 27.93
N ASP A 198 30.27 13.06 27.03
CA ASP A 198 29.96 13.07 25.58
C ASP A 198 31.21 13.49 24.78
N ASN A 199 31.92 12.51 24.22
CA ASN A 199 33.17 12.71 23.48
C ASN A 199 32.96 13.48 22.17
N GLY A 200 31.75 13.46 21.59
CA GLY A 200 31.47 14.03 20.26
C GLY A 200 31.06 15.50 20.25
N ARG A 201 30.70 16.09 21.38
CA ARG A 201 30.10 17.44 21.43
C ARG A 201 31.07 18.61 21.37
N ARG A 202 32.38 18.42 21.60
CA ARG A 202 33.35 19.53 21.59
C ARG A 202 34.73 19.11 21.11
N GLY A 203 35.26 19.88 20.17
CA GLY A 203 36.68 19.86 19.81
C GLY A 203 37.13 18.57 19.14
N LYS A 204 38.42 18.26 19.28
CA LYS A 204 39.03 17.04 18.74
C LYS A 204 38.58 15.83 19.57
N LEU A 205 38.03 14.83 18.89
CA LEU A 205 37.63 13.57 19.51
C LEU A 205 38.81 12.96 20.25
N VAL A 206 38.57 12.52 21.49
CA VAL A 206 39.56 11.75 22.23
C VAL A 206 39.64 10.36 21.63
N THR A 207 40.77 10.05 21.00
CA THR A 207 41.03 8.76 20.37
C THR A 207 41.84 7.83 21.27
N GLY A 208 41.61 6.53 21.09
CA GLY A 208 42.43 5.46 21.64
C GLY A 208 43.65 5.15 20.76
N PRO A 209 44.41 4.09 21.09
CA PRO A 209 45.62 3.70 20.37
C PRO A 209 45.41 3.43 18.87
N ASN A 210 44.22 2.97 18.49
CA ASN A 210 43.87 2.64 17.10
C ASN A 210 43.23 3.81 16.33
N ASN A 211 43.42 5.05 16.78
CA ASN A 211 42.76 6.25 16.24
C ASN A 211 41.22 6.22 16.23
N ARG A 212 40.58 5.21 16.84
CA ARG A 212 39.14 5.19 17.05
C ARG A 212 38.75 6.16 18.17
N PRO A 213 37.63 6.89 18.05
CA PRO A 213 37.11 7.67 19.17
C PRO A 213 36.68 6.72 20.30
N LEU A 214 37.04 7.07 21.54
CA LEU A 214 36.61 6.33 22.72
C LEU A 214 35.10 6.52 22.94
N LYS A 215 34.39 5.44 23.30
CA LYS A 215 32.95 5.51 23.62
C LYS A 215 32.73 6.22 24.96
N SER A 216 31.91 7.27 24.96
CA SER A 216 31.50 8.01 26.16
C SER A 216 30.27 7.41 26.84
N LEU A 217 29.90 7.92 28.02
CA LEU A 217 28.68 7.51 28.72
C LEU A 217 27.42 7.75 27.89
N THR A 218 27.36 8.88 27.17
CA THR A 218 26.23 9.20 26.30
C THR A 218 26.15 8.27 25.09
N ASP A 219 27.29 7.87 24.52
CA ASP A 219 27.33 6.93 23.38
C ASP A 219 26.87 5.52 23.77
N MET A 220 27.04 5.14 25.04
CA MET A 220 26.49 3.88 25.55
C MET A 220 24.97 3.88 25.61
N LEU A 221 24.34 5.05 25.75
CA LEU A 221 22.88 5.17 25.82
C LEU A 221 22.28 5.42 24.44
N LYS A 222 22.91 6.27 23.63
CA LYS A 222 22.39 6.74 22.34
C LYS A 222 22.83 5.86 21.17
N GLY A 223 22.19 6.09 20.02
CA GLY A 223 22.52 5.41 18.77
C GLY A 223 21.99 3.97 18.69
N LYS A 224 22.29 3.29 17.58
CA LYS A 224 21.80 1.94 17.29
C LYS A 224 22.40 0.88 18.22
N GLN A 225 23.68 1.06 18.59
CA GLN A 225 24.38 0.19 19.55
C GLN A 225 24.17 0.61 21.02
N GLY A 226 23.37 1.66 21.27
CA GLY A 226 23.07 2.13 22.61
C GLY A 226 22.18 1.13 23.36
N ARG A 227 22.28 1.12 24.69
CA ARG A 227 21.57 0.20 25.57
C ARG A 227 20.05 0.22 25.36
N PHE A 228 19.44 1.39 25.15
CA PHE A 228 18.00 1.49 24.91
C PHE A 228 17.54 0.71 23.67
N ARG A 229 18.30 0.78 22.57
CA ARG A 229 17.90 0.13 21.31
C ARG A 229 18.36 -1.32 21.23
N GLN A 230 19.61 -1.60 21.58
CA GLN A 230 20.22 -2.91 21.37
C GLN A 230 19.97 -3.90 22.52
N ASN A 231 19.73 -3.42 23.75
CA ASN A 231 19.63 -4.28 24.92
C ASN A 231 18.28 -4.23 25.63
N LEU A 232 17.54 -3.11 25.54
CA LEU A 232 16.21 -3.01 26.15
C LEU A 232 15.12 -3.42 25.15
N LEU A 233 15.10 -2.80 23.98
CA LEU A 233 14.10 -3.08 22.94
C LEU A 233 14.46 -4.32 22.10
N GLY A 234 15.71 -4.42 21.64
CA GLY A 234 16.25 -5.65 21.08
C GLY A 234 16.86 -6.50 22.19
N LYS A 235 16.51 -7.78 22.27
CA LYS A 235 17.15 -8.73 23.17
C LYS A 235 17.37 -10.05 22.47
N ARG A 236 18.45 -10.74 22.85
CA ARG A 236 18.57 -12.17 22.55
C ARG A 236 17.68 -12.91 23.54
N VAL A 237 16.92 -13.87 23.02
CA VAL A 237 15.91 -14.60 23.78
C VAL A 237 16.25 -16.08 23.69
N ASP A 238 16.23 -16.76 24.83
CA ASP A 238 16.36 -18.22 24.90
C ASP A 238 15.10 -18.90 24.35
N TYR A 239 15.08 -20.22 24.22
CA TYR A 239 13.94 -20.97 23.64
C TYR A 239 13.55 -20.48 22.25
N SER A 240 14.57 -20.12 21.47
CA SER A 240 14.42 -19.70 20.09
C SER A 240 15.39 -20.43 19.18
N GLY A 241 15.01 -20.58 17.92
CA GLY A 241 15.85 -21.18 16.89
C GLY A 241 15.58 -20.57 15.53
N ARG A 242 16.45 -20.83 14.55
CA ARG A 242 16.29 -20.35 13.17
C ARG A 242 16.65 -21.45 12.20
N SER A 243 15.85 -21.60 11.15
CA SER A 243 16.17 -22.48 10.03
C SER A 243 15.61 -21.94 8.72
N VAL A 244 16.05 -22.55 7.61
CA VAL A 244 15.53 -22.29 6.27
C VAL A 244 14.10 -22.80 6.17
N ILE A 245 13.25 -22.08 5.45
CA ILE A 245 11.85 -22.47 5.22
C ILE A 245 11.68 -23.25 3.91
N VAL A 246 10.74 -24.18 3.92
CA VAL A 246 10.28 -24.95 2.77
C VAL A 246 8.76 -24.99 2.74
N VAL A 247 8.19 -25.26 1.58
CA VAL A 247 6.73 -25.33 1.43
C VAL A 247 6.16 -26.60 2.06
N GLY A 248 5.11 -26.47 2.87
CA GLY A 248 4.34 -27.58 3.42
C GLY A 248 2.91 -27.60 2.87
N PRO A 249 2.67 -28.13 1.66
CA PRO A 249 1.35 -28.07 1.02
C PRO A 249 0.30 -28.95 1.72
N THR A 250 0.73 -30.00 2.42
CA THR A 250 -0.14 -30.92 3.18
C THR A 250 -0.55 -30.39 4.56
N LEU A 251 0.14 -29.37 5.08
CA LEU A 251 -0.18 -28.76 6.37
C LEU A 251 -1.53 -28.05 6.31
N LYS A 252 -2.24 -27.97 7.44
CA LYS A 252 -3.40 -27.09 7.60
C LYS A 252 -2.97 -25.66 7.87
N LEU A 253 -3.89 -24.70 7.72
CA LEU A 253 -3.57 -23.28 7.91
C LEU A 253 -2.93 -22.97 9.28
N HIS A 254 -3.40 -23.61 10.36
CA HIS A 254 -2.92 -23.43 11.74
C HIS A 254 -1.68 -24.24 12.10
N GLN A 255 -1.12 -25.03 11.17
CA GLN A 255 -0.01 -25.94 11.43
C GLN A 255 1.30 -25.46 10.80
N ALA A 256 2.41 -25.78 11.44
CA ALA A 256 3.75 -25.58 10.89
C ALA A 256 4.63 -26.82 11.15
N GLY A 257 5.43 -27.22 10.17
CA GLY A 257 6.34 -28.36 10.33
C GLY A 257 7.62 -27.94 11.05
N LEU A 258 7.90 -28.55 12.20
CA LEU A 258 9.10 -28.31 13.01
C LEU A 258 10.04 -29.52 12.95
N PRO A 259 11.31 -29.34 12.56
CA PRO A 259 12.30 -30.42 12.55
C PRO A 259 12.46 -31.08 13.92
N LYS A 260 12.46 -32.42 13.96
CA LYS A 260 12.61 -33.21 15.19
C LYS A 260 13.77 -32.76 16.09
N LYS A 261 14.98 -32.56 15.53
CA LYS A 261 16.15 -32.12 16.31
C LYS A 261 16.01 -30.70 16.86
N MET A 262 15.36 -29.81 16.10
CA MET A 262 15.10 -28.44 16.53
C MET A 262 14.07 -28.42 17.66
N ALA A 263 13.00 -29.20 17.51
CA ALA A 263 11.97 -29.36 18.53
C ALA A 263 12.56 -29.92 19.82
N LEU A 264 13.41 -30.94 19.74
CA LEU A 264 14.05 -31.55 20.91
C LEU A 264 14.86 -30.54 21.73
N GLU A 265 15.61 -29.64 21.08
CA GLU A 265 16.40 -28.63 21.79
C GLU A 265 15.52 -27.50 22.36
N LEU A 266 14.47 -27.09 21.64
CA LEU A 266 13.52 -26.07 22.11
C LEU A 266 12.68 -26.54 23.30
N PHE A 267 12.22 -27.79 23.28
CA PHE A 267 11.35 -28.37 24.31
C PHE A 267 12.11 -29.18 25.37
N LYS A 268 13.45 -29.15 25.34
CA LYS A 268 14.33 -29.92 26.21
C LYS A 268 13.92 -29.96 27.69
N PRO A 269 13.67 -28.84 28.40
CA PRO A 269 13.31 -28.92 29.81
C PRO A 269 11.95 -29.60 30.05
N PHE A 270 10.99 -29.45 29.14
CA PHE A 270 9.68 -30.09 29.23
C PHE A 270 9.79 -31.60 29.05
N VAL A 271 10.57 -32.03 28.06
CA VAL A 271 10.87 -33.45 27.82
C VAL A 271 11.60 -34.06 29.01
N MET A 272 12.58 -33.37 29.58
CA MET A 272 13.31 -33.84 30.77
C MET A 272 12.38 -34.04 31.97
N ASN A 273 11.48 -33.10 32.22
CA ASN A 273 10.50 -33.19 33.31
C ASN A 273 9.51 -34.35 33.05
N ARG A 274 9.00 -34.48 31.82
CA ARG A 274 8.05 -35.53 31.46
C ARG A 274 8.65 -36.92 31.55
N LEU A 275 9.89 -37.11 31.09
CA LEU A 275 10.63 -38.38 31.22
C LEU A 275 10.78 -38.81 32.69
N GLN A 276 10.95 -37.86 33.61
CA GLN A 276 11.00 -38.15 35.04
C GLN A 276 9.62 -38.51 35.60
N GLN A 277 8.57 -37.80 35.21
CA GLN A 277 7.19 -38.07 35.65
C GLN A 277 6.67 -39.43 35.21
N VAL A 278 6.99 -39.84 33.97
CA VAL A 278 6.58 -41.15 33.42
C VAL A 278 7.44 -42.30 34.00
N GLY A 279 8.50 -41.99 34.73
CA GLY A 279 9.39 -42.99 35.34
C GLY A 279 10.41 -43.60 34.37
N LEU A 280 10.49 -43.11 33.13
CA LEU A 280 11.49 -43.53 32.14
C LEU A 280 12.90 -43.09 32.53
N ALA A 281 13.03 -41.97 33.25
CA ALA A 281 14.28 -41.47 33.78
C ALA A 281 14.22 -41.28 35.30
N ALA A 282 15.17 -41.89 36.04
CA ALA A 282 15.25 -41.74 37.49
C ALA A 282 15.47 -40.27 37.93
N ASN A 283 16.42 -39.57 37.30
CA ASN A 283 16.82 -38.19 37.66
C ASN A 283 16.97 -37.32 36.40
N ILE A 284 16.90 -35.99 36.56
CA ILE A 284 17.12 -34.98 35.50
C ILE A 284 18.44 -35.21 34.73
N LYS A 285 19.52 -35.58 35.42
CA LYS A 285 20.82 -35.89 34.78
C LYS A 285 20.75 -37.14 33.88
N SER A 286 19.95 -38.14 34.29
CA SER A 286 19.70 -39.33 33.48
C SER A 286 18.87 -38.98 32.25
N ALA A 287 17.79 -38.20 32.44
CA ALA A 287 16.98 -37.68 31.34
C ALA A 287 17.82 -36.88 30.33
N LYS A 288 18.75 -36.04 30.81
CA LYS A 288 19.67 -35.29 29.95
C LYS A 288 20.51 -36.22 29.07
N LYS A 289 21.06 -37.28 29.66
CA LYS A 289 21.85 -38.28 28.94
C LYS A 289 21.00 -39.07 27.94
N MET A 290 19.72 -39.32 28.21
CA MET A 290 18.82 -39.99 27.27
C MET A 290 18.53 -39.11 26.05
N ILE A 291 18.30 -37.81 26.28
CA ILE A 291 18.10 -36.82 25.22
C ILE A 291 19.36 -36.67 24.37
N GLU A 292 20.54 -36.54 24.99
CA GLU A 292 21.83 -36.43 24.28
C GLU A 292 22.17 -37.68 23.45
N ARG A 293 21.65 -38.86 23.85
CA ARG A 293 21.78 -40.13 23.12
C ARG A 293 20.67 -40.36 22.09
N GLU A 294 19.70 -39.44 21.97
CA GLU A 294 18.57 -39.52 21.04
C GLU A 294 17.83 -40.88 21.10
N ARG A 295 17.60 -41.43 22.30
CA ARG A 295 16.89 -42.71 22.46
C ARG A 295 15.45 -42.63 21.94
N ASN A 296 14.91 -43.77 21.48
CA ASN A 296 13.59 -43.81 20.85
C ASN A 296 12.45 -43.33 21.75
N GLU A 297 12.50 -43.64 23.06
CA GLU A 297 11.45 -43.27 24.02
C GLU A 297 11.34 -41.74 24.18
N VAL A 298 12.38 -40.99 23.82
CA VAL A 298 12.39 -39.53 23.88
C VAL A 298 11.47 -38.92 22.81
N TRP A 299 11.34 -39.58 21.64
CA TRP A 299 10.51 -39.08 20.55
C TRP A 299 9.02 -39.18 20.87
N ASP A 300 8.58 -40.26 21.48
CA ASP A 300 7.19 -40.46 21.91
C ASP A 300 6.79 -39.40 22.96
N VAL A 301 7.68 -39.14 23.91
CA VAL A 301 7.48 -38.09 24.93
C VAL A 301 7.50 -36.69 24.31
N LEU A 302 8.37 -36.45 23.33
CA LEU A 302 8.42 -35.17 22.63
C LEU A 302 7.12 -34.89 21.86
N GLU A 303 6.55 -35.90 21.21
CA GLU A 303 5.26 -35.77 20.50
C GLU A 303 4.11 -35.46 21.47
N GLU A 304 4.09 -36.09 22.65
CA GLU A 304 3.11 -35.80 23.70
C GLU A 304 3.23 -34.35 24.21
N VAL A 305 4.46 -33.88 24.47
CA VAL A 305 4.73 -32.51 24.97
C VAL A 305 4.37 -31.43 23.95
N ILE A 306 4.60 -31.72 22.67
CA ILE A 306 4.33 -30.79 21.57
C ILE A 306 2.84 -30.64 21.31
N LYS A 307 2.05 -31.68 21.60
CA LYS A 307 0.62 -31.65 21.38
C LYS A 307 -0.03 -30.52 22.19
N HIS A 308 -0.77 -29.64 21.49
CA HIS A 308 -1.39 -28.44 22.04
C HIS A 308 -0.46 -27.32 22.52
N HIS A 309 0.86 -27.41 22.27
CA HIS A 309 1.82 -26.35 22.61
C HIS A 309 2.10 -25.47 21.37
N PRO A 310 1.55 -24.24 21.26
CA PRO A 310 1.75 -23.40 20.09
C PRO A 310 3.19 -22.90 20.00
N ILE A 311 3.69 -22.70 18.78
CA ILE A 311 4.97 -22.04 18.51
C ILE A 311 4.72 -20.75 17.73
N MET A 312 5.58 -19.75 17.92
CA MET A 312 5.54 -18.50 17.16
C MET A 312 6.61 -18.52 16.07
N LEU A 313 6.20 -18.27 14.83
CA LEU A 313 7.10 -18.10 13.69
C LEU A 313 7.24 -16.63 13.36
N ASN A 314 8.48 -16.17 13.17
CA ASN A 314 8.83 -14.79 12.86
C ASN A 314 9.76 -14.71 11.65
N ARG A 315 9.43 -13.85 10.69
CA ARG A 315 10.33 -13.48 9.59
C ARG A 315 10.83 -12.04 9.76
N ALA A 316 12.15 -11.88 9.77
CA ALA A 316 12.78 -10.57 9.83
C ALA A 316 13.05 -10.02 8.41
N PRO A 317 12.87 -8.71 8.15
CA PRO A 317 12.35 -7.69 9.07
C PRO A 317 10.81 -7.74 9.23
N THR A 318 10.34 -7.62 10.48
CA THR A 318 8.90 -7.59 10.81
C THR A 318 8.35 -6.18 10.60
N LEU A 319 7.62 -5.96 9.50
CA LEU A 319 7.05 -4.65 9.16
C LEU A 319 5.63 -4.43 9.73
N HIS A 320 4.89 -5.51 9.94
CA HIS A 320 3.54 -5.52 10.47
C HIS A 320 3.33 -6.74 11.38
N ARG A 321 2.25 -6.74 12.18
CA ARG A 321 1.97 -7.82 13.14
C ARG A 321 1.92 -9.22 12.53
N LEU A 322 1.37 -9.38 11.32
CA LEU A 322 1.29 -10.68 10.62
C LEU A 322 2.66 -11.29 10.24
N GLY A 323 3.76 -10.54 10.41
CA GLY A 323 5.12 -11.09 10.31
C GLY A 323 5.52 -11.93 11.53
N ILE A 324 4.65 -12.05 12.52
CA ILE A 324 4.72 -13.00 13.63
C ILE A 324 3.34 -13.64 13.78
N GLN A 325 3.27 -14.98 13.68
CA GLN A 325 2.04 -15.74 13.86
C GLN A 325 2.33 -17.00 14.65
N ALA A 326 1.30 -17.52 15.32
CA ALA A 326 1.36 -18.77 16.05
C ALA A 326 0.85 -19.94 15.19
N PHE A 327 1.45 -21.10 15.40
CA PHE A 327 1.10 -22.36 14.74
C PHE A 327 1.19 -23.52 15.74
N GLU A 328 0.45 -24.57 15.47
CA GLU A 328 0.66 -25.86 16.12
C GLU A 328 1.80 -26.62 15.41
N PRO A 329 2.84 -27.05 16.14
CA PRO A 329 3.97 -27.74 15.53
C PRO A 329 3.59 -29.16 15.13
N VAL A 330 3.95 -29.53 13.91
CA VAL A 330 3.93 -30.91 13.41
C VAL A 330 5.37 -31.39 13.29
N LEU A 331 5.71 -32.51 13.91
CA LEU A 331 7.06 -33.06 13.84
C LEU A 331 7.36 -33.55 12.42
N ILE A 332 8.46 -33.05 11.84
CA ILE A 332 8.91 -33.45 10.50
C ILE A 332 10.37 -33.91 10.53
N GLU A 333 10.70 -34.74 9.55
CA GLU A 333 12.08 -35.15 9.28
C GLU A 333 12.86 -34.03 8.57
N GLY A 334 14.18 -34.04 8.75
CA GLY A 334 15.09 -33.06 8.14
C GLY A 334 15.47 -31.91 9.08
N LYS A 335 15.84 -30.76 8.50
CA LYS A 335 16.33 -29.58 9.24
C LYS A 335 15.61 -28.28 8.88
N ALA A 336 14.77 -28.27 7.84
CA ALA A 336 14.08 -27.08 7.36
C ALA A 336 12.67 -26.99 7.96
N ILE A 337 12.19 -25.78 8.21
CA ILE A 337 10.84 -25.53 8.75
C ILE A 337 9.85 -25.57 7.58
N GLN A 338 8.77 -26.33 7.70
CA GLN A 338 7.70 -26.30 6.70
C GLN A 338 6.66 -25.26 7.09
N ILE A 339 6.31 -24.39 6.14
CA ILE A 339 5.28 -23.37 6.34
C ILE A 339 4.12 -23.56 5.36
N HIS A 340 2.93 -23.16 5.80
CA HIS A 340 1.74 -23.21 4.99
C HIS A 340 1.79 -22.20 3.82
N PRO A 341 1.49 -22.57 2.56
CA PRO A 341 1.65 -21.66 1.41
C PRO A 341 0.75 -20.41 1.46
N LEU A 342 -0.41 -20.46 2.12
CA LEU A 342 -1.30 -19.29 2.26
C LEU A 342 -0.76 -18.23 3.23
N VAL A 343 0.16 -18.56 4.15
CA VAL A 343 0.74 -17.58 5.07
C VAL A 343 1.98 -16.91 4.50
N CYS A 344 2.58 -17.44 3.43
CA CYS A 344 3.77 -16.85 2.79
C CYS A 344 3.54 -15.40 2.35
N ALA A 345 2.34 -15.08 1.87
CA ALA A 345 1.97 -13.72 1.49
C ALA A 345 1.97 -12.76 2.68
N ALA A 346 1.63 -13.24 3.89
CA ALA A 346 1.69 -12.45 5.12
C ALA A 346 3.12 -12.25 5.59
N TYR A 347 3.96 -13.28 5.57
CA TYR A 347 5.37 -13.14 5.91
C TYR A 347 6.20 -12.42 4.84
N ASN A 348 5.62 -12.21 3.65
CA ASN A 348 6.32 -11.81 2.44
C ASN A 348 7.54 -12.72 2.18
N ALA A 349 7.34 -14.02 2.38
CA ALA A 349 8.38 -15.05 2.39
C ALA A 349 8.41 -15.82 1.07
N ASP A 350 9.63 -16.05 0.57
CA ASP A 350 9.89 -16.86 -0.61
C ASP A 350 10.74 -18.09 -0.23
N PHE A 351 10.89 -19.05 -1.15
CA PHE A 351 11.60 -20.32 -0.88
C PHE A 351 12.97 -20.40 -1.55
N ASP A 352 13.69 -19.28 -1.64
CA ASP A 352 15.01 -19.15 -2.28
C ASP A 352 16.20 -19.24 -1.29
N GLY A 353 15.92 -19.61 -0.03
CA GLY A 353 16.91 -19.68 1.06
C GLY A 353 16.58 -18.82 2.26
N ASP A 354 15.42 -18.15 2.24
CA ASP A 354 14.87 -17.42 3.38
C ASP A 354 14.84 -18.27 4.66
N GLN A 355 15.02 -17.57 5.78
CA GLN A 355 15.06 -18.17 7.11
C GLN A 355 13.99 -17.56 8.00
N MET A 356 13.38 -18.39 8.84
CA MET A 356 12.44 -17.95 9.87
C MET A 356 12.93 -18.35 11.26
N ALA A 357 12.63 -17.48 12.23
CA ALA A 357 12.87 -17.74 13.63
C ALA A 357 11.64 -18.39 14.27
N VAL A 358 11.88 -19.36 15.14
CA VAL A 358 10.87 -20.03 15.97
C VAL A 358 11.06 -19.57 17.41
N HIS A 359 9.98 -19.28 18.11
CA HIS A 359 9.96 -18.99 19.54
C HIS A 359 8.91 -19.85 20.25
N VAL A 360 9.24 -20.38 21.42
CA VAL A 360 8.32 -21.19 22.22
C VAL A 360 7.75 -20.36 23.39
N PRO A 361 6.44 -20.08 23.43
CA PRO A 361 5.79 -19.48 24.60
C PRO A 361 5.82 -20.46 25.78
N LEU A 362 6.35 -20.03 26.92
CA LEU A 362 6.53 -20.89 28.09
C LEU A 362 5.37 -20.80 29.08
N MET A 363 4.94 -19.58 29.41
CA MET A 363 3.84 -19.35 30.37
C MET A 363 2.50 -19.77 29.78
N LEU A 364 1.58 -20.25 30.62
CA LEU A 364 0.24 -20.65 30.19
C LEU A 364 -0.50 -19.47 29.53
N ASP A 365 -0.44 -18.29 30.14
CA ASP A 365 -1.07 -17.07 29.59
C ASP A 365 -0.55 -16.74 28.19
N ALA A 366 0.77 -16.87 27.96
CA ALA A 366 1.37 -16.63 26.66
C ALA A 366 0.98 -17.70 25.61
N GLN A 367 0.76 -18.95 26.04
CA GLN A 367 0.26 -20.01 25.15
C GLN A 367 -1.21 -19.75 24.77
N VAL A 368 -2.04 -19.32 25.72
CA VAL A 368 -3.43 -18.95 25.49
C VAL A 368 -3.51 -17.74 24.57
N GLU A 369 -2.70 -16.70 24.82
CA GLU A 369 -2.59 -15.51 23.98
C GLU A 369 -2.17 -15.87 22.55
N ALA A 370 -1.14 -16.70 22.39
CA ALA A 370 -0.69 -17.16 21.08
C ALA A 370 -1.80 -17.91 20.32
N ARG A 371 -2.56 -18.77 21.01
CA ARG A 371 -3.66 -19.55 20.41
C ARG A 371 -4.89 -18.70 20.06
N MET A 372 -5.24 -17.73 20.91
CA MET A 372 -6.44 -16.91 20.71
C MET A 372 -6.19 -15.75 19.75
N LEU A 373 -5.06 -15.05 19.88
CA LEU A 373 -4.79 -13.81 19.14
C LEU A 373 -3.87 -14.03 17.94
N MET A 374 -2.83 -14.86 18.07
CA MET A 374 -1.76 -14.94 17.07
C MET A 374 -1.89 -16.09 16.08
N LEU A 375 -2.81 -17.02 16.30
CA LEU A 375 -3.00 -18.19 15.44
C LEU A 375 -3.29 -17.74 13.99
N SER A 376 -2.63 -18.37 13.02
CA SER A 376 -2.76 -18.00 11.61
C SER A 376 -4.20 -18.08 11.07
N SER A 377 -5.01 -19.01 11.57
CA SER A 377 -6.43 -19.15 11.22
C SER A 377 -7.30 -17.96 11.64
N ASN A 378 -6.88 -17.21 12.66
CA ASN A 378 -7.61 -16.04 13.13
C ASN A 378 -7.18 -14.77 12.38
N ASN A 379 -6.03 -14.80 11.71
CA ASN A 379 -5.36 -13.64 11.12
C ASN A 379 -5.35 -13.70 9.58
N ILE A 380 -6.54 -13.83 9.00
CA ILE A 380 -6.74 -14.00 7.54
C ILE A 380 -6.78 -12.65 6.80
N LEU A 381 -7.30 -11.60 7.44
CA LEU A 381 -7.47 -10.27 6.85
C LEU A 381 -6.33 -9.33 7.22
N LYS A 382 -6.09 -8.34 6.35
CA LYS A 382 -5.17 -7.24 6.62
C LYS A 382 -5.79 -6.22 7.59
N PRO A 383 -5.08 -5.79 8.64
CA PRO A 383 -5.55 -4.72 9.52
C PRO A 383 -5.71 -3.36 8.84
N ALA A 384 -5.04 -3.12 7.71
CA ALA A 384 -5.08 -1.84 7.00
C ALA A 384 -6.39 -1.58 6.24
N ASP A 385 -6.85 -2.58 5.47
CA ASP A 385 -7.94 -2.42 4.49
C ASP A 385 -9.04 -3.49 4.63
N GLY A 386 -8.88 -4.48 5.51
CA GLY A 386 -9.81 -5.61 5.65
C GLY A 386 -9.86 -6.56 4.46
N LEU A 387 -8.90 -6.46 3.53
CA LEU A 387 -8.74 -7.41 2.43
C LEU A 387 -8.03 -8.69 2.90
N PRO A 388 -8.37 -9.87 2.35
CA PRO A 388 -7.73 -11.12 2.73
C PRO A 388 -6.26 -11.14 2.28
N ILE A 389 -5.36 -11.42 3.22
CA ILE A 389 -3.94 -11.63 2.96
C ILE A 389 -3.65 -13.10 2.62
N SER A 390 -4.35 -14.02 3.30
CA SER A 390 -4.18 -15.46 3.15
C SER A 390 -5.11 -15.99 2.06
N ALA A 391 -4.93 -15.47 0.84
CA ALA A 391 -5.67 -15.90 -0.34
C ALA A 391 -4.79 -16.80 -1.23
N PRO A 392 -5.40 -17.76 -1.96
CA PRO A 392 -4.72 -18.51 -3.01
C PRO A 392 -3.97 -17.57 -3.97
N SER A 393 -2.68 -17.83 -4.14
CA SER A 393 -1.77 -17.03 -4.97
C SER A 393 -0.98 -17.92 -5.93
N GLN A 394 -0.41 -17.31 -6.97
CA GLN A 394 0.44 -17.98 -7.96
C GLN A 394 -0.23 -19.25 -8.51
N ASP A 395 0.41 -20.41 -8.36
CA ASP A 395 -0.02 -21.71 -8.90
C ASP A 395 -1.44 -22.07 -8.48
N MET A 396 -1.83 -21.79 -7.24
CA MET A 396 -3.19 -22.07 -6.77
C MET A 396 -4.22 -21.24 -7.56
N THR A 397 -3.91 -19.96 -7.82
CA THR A 397 -4.78 -19.10 -8.64
C THR A 397 -4.86 -19.60 -10.08
N ILE A 398 -3.75 -20.06 -10.65
CA ILE A 398 -3.72 -20.63 -12.02
C ILE A 398 -4.60 -21.88 -12.08
N GLY A 399 -4.48 -22.78 -11.10
CA GLY A 399 -5.28 -24.00 -11.05
C GLY A 399 -6.78 -23.71 -10.93
N LEU A 400 -7.18 -22.77 -10.06
CA LEU A 400 -8.57 -22.34 -9.93
C LEU A 400 -9.08 -21.61 -11.18
N PHE A 401 -8.22 -20.83 -11.83
CA PHE A 401 -8.54 -20.15 -13.09
C PHE A 401 -8.76 -21.19 -14.19
N TYR A 402 -7.84 -22.15 -14.36
CA TYR A 402 -7.95 -23.23 -15.32
C TYR A 402 -9.22 -24.06 -15.09
N LEU A 403 -9.49 -24.43 -13.83
CA LEU A 403 -10.68 -25.18 -13.43
C LEU A 403 -11.98 -24.48 -13.85
N THR A 404 -12.02 -23.15 -13.90
CA THR A 404 -13.26 -22.38 -14.14
C THR A 404 -13.37 -21.80 -15.55
N ILE A 405 -12.40 -22.11 -16.43
CA ILE A 405 -12.46 -21.80 -17.86
C ILE A 405 -13.62 -22.54 -18.52
N GLU A 406 -14.24 -21.89 -19.50
CA GLU A 406 -15.19 -22.50 -20.41
C GLU A 406 -14.55 -22.59 -21.79
N LYS A 407 -14.44 -23.81 -22.32
CA LYS A 407 -14.04 -24.07 -23.70
C LYS A 407 -15.31 -24.14 -24.55
N PRO A 408 -15.46 -23.33 -25.62
CA PRO A 408 -16.65 -23.35 -26.47
C PRO A 408 -16.87 -24.73 -27.10
N GLU A 409 -18.11 -25.00 -27.53
CA GLU A 409 -18.45 -26.25 -28.20
C GLU A 409 -17.66 -26.37 -29.51
N GLY A 410 -16.90 -27.45 -29.68
CA GLY A 410 -15.95 -27.62 -30.78
C GLY A 410 -15.47 -29.06 -30.94
N GLU A 411 -14.27 -29.23 -31.49
CA GLU A 411 -13.70 -30.55 -31.79
C GLU A 411 -13.62 -31.45 -30.54
N GLY A 412 -14.16 -32.66 -30.63
CA GLY A 412 -14.27 -33.62 -29.53
C GLY A 412 -15.51 -33.49 -28.64
N TYR A 413 -16.30 -32.41 -28.73
CA TYR A 413 -17.57 -32.29 -28.00
C TYR A 413 -18.60 -33.29 -28.54
N PRO A 414 -19.47 -33.90 -27.69
CA PRO A 414 -20.47 -34.86 -28.16
C PRO A 414 -21.37 -34.26 -29.23
N THR A 415 -21.52 -34.93 -30.37
CA THR A 415 -22.41 -34.52 -31.46
C THR A 415 -23.52 -35.54 -31.68
N ASN A 416 -24.66 -35.06 -32.15
CA ASN A 416 -25.77 -35.88 -32.62
C ASN A 416 -26.11 -35.48 -34.06
N GLU A 417 -26.32 -36.46 -34.92
CA GLU A 417 -26.82 -36.25 -36.28
C GLU A 417 -28.35 -36.30 -36.28
N ILE A 418 -29.01 -35.25 -36.77
CA ILE A 418 -30.46 -35.17 -36.91
C ILE A 418 -30.80 -35.33 -38.40
N LYS A 419 -31.51 -36.40 -38.75
CA LYS A 419 -31.98 -36.68 -40.12
C LYS A 419 -33.45 -36.36 -40.28
N LEU A 420 -33.84 -35.81 -41.42
CA LEU A 420 -35.24 -35.53 -41.72
C LEU A 420 -36.00 -36.84 -42.04
N GLY A 421 -36.95 -37.24 -41.20
CA GLY A 421 -37.79 -38.41 -41.43
C GLY A 421 -38.92 -38.15 -42.44
N LYS A 422 -39.43 -39.19 -43.12
CA LYS A 422 -40.60 -39.09 -44.01
C LYS A 422 -41.82 -38.55 -43.24
N GLY A 423 -42.22 -37.30 -43.52
CA GLY A 423 -43.40 -36.64 -42.92
C GLY A 423 -43.13 -35.61 -41.81
N MET A 424 -41.86 -35.28 -41.48
CA MET A 424 -41.51 -34.24 -40.49
C MET A 424 -40.96 -32.96 -41.15
N THR A 425 -41.30 -31.78 -40.62
CA THR A 425 -40.73 -30.48 -41.03
C THR A 425 -39.69 -29.99 -40.03
N TRP A 426 -38.67 -29.27 -40.51
CA TRP A 426 -37.63 -28.66 -39.67
C TRP A 426 -38.20 -27.77 -38.56
N GLU A 427 -39.32 -27.08 -38.78
CA GLU A 427 -39.98 -26.23 -37.77
C GLU A 427 -40.47 -27.03 -36.57
N LYS A 428 -41.23 -28.12 -36.78
CA LYS A 428 -41.70 -28.99 -35.70
C LYS A 428 -40.56 -29.62 -34.92
N MET A 429 -39.42 -29.84 -35.58
CA MET A 429 -38.28 -30.53 -35.00
C MET A 429 -37.27 -29.59 -34.34
N LEU A 430 -37.19 -28.31 -34.67
CA LEU A 430 -36.18 -27.39 -34.11
C LEU A 430 -36.81 -26.39 -33.12
N LEU A 431 -38.06 -25.98 -33.32
CA LEU A 431 -38.76 -24.97 -32.49
C LEU A 431 -39.54 -25.57 -31.30
N ASN A 432 -39.13 -26.74 -30.79
CA ASN A 432 -39.84 -27.38 -29.67
C ASN A 432 -39.48 -26.72 -28.31
N GLU A 433 -40.46 -26.08 -27.68
CA GLU A 433 -40.32 -25.35 -26.39
C GLU A 433 -40.04 -26.27 -25.19
N GLY A 434 -40.32 -27.58 -25.28
CA GLY A 434 -40.12 -28.53 -24.18
C GLY A 434 -38.65 -28.96 -23.93
N ARG A 435 -37.68 -28.35 -24.62
CA ARG A 435 -36.25 -28.73 -24.51
C ARG A 435 -35.50 -27.90 -23.48
N PRO A 436 -34.57 -28.50 -22.72
CA PRO A 436 -33.82 -27.79 -21.68
C PRO A 436 -32.81 -26.75 -22.22
N TYR A 437 -32.40 -26.83 -23.49
CA TYR A 437 -31.43 -25.91 -24.10
C TYR A 437 -31.61 -25.75 -25.62
N ASN A 438 -30.95 -24.75 -26.20
CA ASN A 438 -30.99 -24.48 -27.64
C ASN A 438 -30.00 -25.33 -28.42
N PHE A 439 -30.38 -25.78 -29.61
CA PHE A 439 -29.47 -26.51 -30.49
C PHE A 439 -28.46 -25.57 -31.16
N LYS A 440 -27.20 -26.00 -31.18
CA LYS A 440 -26.10 -25.31 -31.87
C LYS A 440 -25.51 -26.20 -32.95
N LEU A 441 -25.33 -25.63 -34.13
CA LEU A 441 -24.76 -26.31 -35.30
C LEU A 441 -23.33 -26.78 -35.00
N ALA A 442 -23.01 -28.04 -35.25
CA ALA A 442 -21.66 -28.58 -35.02
C ALA A 442 -20.72 -28.43 -36.22
N LEU A 443 -21.30 -28.44 -37.43
CA LEU A 443 -20.59 -28.32 -38.69
C LEU A 443 -21.24 -27.24 -39.54
N GLU A 444 -20.45 -26.49 -40.30
CA GLU A 444 -20.96 -25.50 -41.25
C GLU A 444 -21.80 -26.19 -42.33
N VAL A 445 -23.02 -25.70 -42.53
CA VAL A 445 -23.93 -26.24 -43.56
C VAL A 445 -23.86 -25.41 -44.86
N SER A 446 -23.37 -24.16 -44.80
CA SER A 446 -23.10 -23.27 -45.95
C SER A 446 -22.25 -22.06 -45.53
N GLU A 447 -21.70 -21.27 -46.47
CA GLU A 447 -20.98 -20.00 -46.21
C GLU A 447 -21.77 -18.98 -45.35
N LYS A 448 -23.09 -19.18 -45.18
CA LYS A 448 -23.98 -18.28 -44.43
C LYS A 448 -24.26 -18.71 -43.00
N LEU A 449 -24.00 -19.98 -42.65
CA LEU A 449 -24.31 -20.56 -41.34
C LEU A 449 -23.03 -21.16 -40.74
N PRO A 450 -22.26 -20.36 -39.96
CA PRO A 450 -21.05 -20.83 -39.32
C PRO A 450 -21.35 -21.86 -38.22
N ALA A 451 -20.35 -22.66 -37.86
CA ALA A 451 -20.44 -23.59 -36.74
C ALA A 451 -20.73 -22.82 -35.44
N GLY A 452 -21.52 -23.41 -34.55
CA GLY A 452 -21.98 -22.79 -33.29
C GLY A 452 -23.22 -21.91 -33.41
N THR A 453 -23.78 -21.73 -34.62
CA THR A 453 -25.02 -20.96 -34.80
C THR A 453 -26.19 -21.64 -34.09
N VAL A 454 -26.99 -20.86 -33.34
CA VAL A 454 -28.18 -21.36 -32.65
C VAL A 454 -29.30 -21.59 -33.68
N ILE A 455 -29.81 -22.80 -33.74
CA ILE A 455 -30.73 -23.29 -34.78
C ILE A 455 -32.21 -23.05 -34.41
N ASP A 456 -32.48 -22.74 -33.15
CA ASP A 456 -33.83 -22.62 -32.58
C ASP A 456 -34.57 -21.33 -32.97
N SER A 457 -34.14 -20.58 -33.99
CA SER A 457 -34.84 -19.38 -34.48
C SER A 457 -35.51 -19.63 -35.83
N ALA A 458 -36.70 -19.07 -36.04
CA ALA A 458 -37.42 -19.21 -37.32
C ALA A 458 -36.55 -18.77 -38.52
N GLU A 459 -35.75 -17.73 -38.34
CA GLU A 459 -34.79 -17.23 -39.34
C GLU A 459 -33.71 -18.26 -39.72
N THR A 460 -33.18 -19.00 -38.74
CA THR A 460 -32.13 -20.00 -38.99
C THR A 460 -32.72 -21.28 -39.59
N VAL A 461 -33.94 -21.66 -39.19
CA VAL A 461 -34.70 -22.76 -39.79
C VAL A 461 -34.98 -22.49 -41.27
N ASP A 462 -35.34 -21.26 -41.65
CA ASP A 462 -35.55 -20.87 -43.04
C ASP A 462 -34.26 -20.86 -43.87
N LEU A 463 -33.13 -20.48 -43.27
CA LEU A 463 -31.82 -20.54 -43.91
C LEU A 463 -31.38 -21.99 -44.18
N ILE A 464 -31.66 -22.89 -43.24
CA ILE A 464 -31.41 -24.33 -43.36
C ILE A 464 -32.27 -24.95 -44.47
N LYS A 465 -33.55 -24.58 -44.55
CA LYS A 465 -34.45 -24.96 -45.65
C LYS A 465 -33.90 -24.49 -47.01
N LYS A 466 -33.42 -23.24 -47.09
CA LYS A 466 -32.80 -22.68 -48.30
C LYS A 466 -31.50 -23.37 -48.69
N ALA A 467 -30.74 -23.90 -47.71
CA ALA A 467 -29.50 -24.63 -47.93
C ALA A 467 -29.69 -26.09 -48.39
N LYS A 468 -30.93 -26.61 -48.44
CA LYS A 468 -31.27 -27.99 -48.88
C LYS A 468 -30.48 -29.10 -48.15
N ALA A 469 -30.21 -28.94 -46.86
CA ALA A 469 -29.54 -29.98 -46.06
C ALA A 469 -30.50 -31.13 -45.67
N GLU A 470 -30.10 -32.38 -45.94
CA GLU A 470 -30.87 -33.59 -45.61
C GLU A 470 -30.63 -34.09 -44.17
N SER A 471 -29.43 -33.81 -43.63
CA SER A 471 -29.07 -34.05 -42.23
C SER A 471 -28.27 -32.87 -41.68
N ILE A 472 -28.39 -32.64 -40.37
CA ILE A 472 -27.66 -31.59 -39.67
C ILE A 472 -26.99 -32.19 -38.46
N THR A 473 -25.71 -31.89 -38.29
CA THR A 473 -24.95 -32.29 -37.12
C THR A 473 -25.03 -31.19 -36.08
N VAL A 474 -25.47 -31.53 -34.87
CA VAL A 474 -25.73 -30.59 -33.78
C VAL A 474 -24.94 -31.01 -32.55
N PHE A 475 -24.43 -30.04 -31.79
CA PHE A 475 -23.79 -30.33 -30.52
C PHE A 475 -24.82 -30.91 -29.51
N ARG A 476 -24.49 -32.07 -28.94
CA ARG A 476 -25.28 -32.72 -27.88
C ARG A 476 -24.78 -32.23 -26.53
N SER A 477 -25.41 -31.18 -26.01
CA SER A 477 -25.06 -30.67 -24.69
C SER A 477 -25.36 -31.71 -23.59
N PRO A 478 -24.38 -32.10 -22.77
CA PRO A 478 -24.62 -32.98 -21.63
C PRO A 478 -25.53 -32.29 -20.61
N VAL A 479 -26.52 -33.02 -20.12
CA VAL A 479 -27.43 -32.57 -19.06
C VAL A 479 -27.25 -33.50 -17.88
N PHE A 480 -27.03 -32.92 -16.69
CA PHE A 480 -26.86 -33.65 -15.45
C PHE A 480 -27.94 -33.24 -14.45
N HIS A 481 -28.43 -34.20 -13.68
CA HIS A 481 -29.50 -33.98 -12.70
C HIS A 481 -28.93 -33.61 -11.32
N SER A 482 -27.70 -34.02 -11.01
CA SER A 482 -27.03 -33.71 -9.75
C SER A 482 -25.56 -33.31 -9.96
N MET A 483 -24.99 -32.59 -8.99
CA MET A 483 -23.57 -32.23 -9.00
C MET A 483 -22.66 -33.47 -8.97
N GLY A 484 -23.02 -34.47 -8.15
CA GLY A 484 -22.28 -35.73 -8.06
C GLY A 484 -22.24 -36.51 -9.38
N GLU A 485 -23.33 -36.51 -10.14
CA GLU A 485 -23.37 -37.13 -11.47
C GLU A 485 -22.39 -36.46 -12.45
N ALA A 486 -22.30 -35.13 -12.43
CA ALA A 486 -21.36 -34.39 -13.27
C ALA A 486 -19.89 -34.65 -12.89
N VAL A 487 -19.58 -34.77 -11.59
CA VAL A 487 -18.24 -35.11 -11.11
C VAL A 487 -17.87 -36.55 -11.49
N ASN A 488 -18.77 -37.51 -11.27
CA ASN A 488 -18.56 -38.91 -11.67
C ASN A 488 -18.36 -39.04 -13.19
N ALA A 489 -19.09 -38.24 -13.99
CA ALA A 489 -18.93 -38.22 -15.44
C ALA A 489 -17.51 -37.79 -15.87
N TYR A 490 -16.90 -36.84 -15.16
CA TYR A 490 -15.50 -36.47 -15.39
C TYR A 490 -14.53 -37.61 -15.04
N GLU A 491 -14.77 -38.33 -13.95
CA GLU A 491 -13.92 -39.47 -13.55
C GLU A 491 -13.90 -40.61 -14.58
N THR A 492 -14.94 -40.74 -15.41
CA THR A 492 -14.94 -41.71 -16.53
C THR A 492 -13.94 -41.38 -17.64
N GLY A 493 -13.36 -40.17 -17.66
CA GLY A 493 -12.45 -39.70 -18.70
C GLY A 493 -13.12 -39.36 -20.04
N LYS A 494 -14.43 -39.56 -20.18
CA LYS A 494 -15.19 -39.28 -21.42
C LYS A 494 -15.61 -37.82 -21.59
N TYR A 495 -15.66 -37.07 -20.49
CA TYR A 495 -16.10 -35.67 -20.48
C TYR A 495 -14.96 -34.75 -20.09
N ASN A 496 -14.75 -33.69 -20.86
CA ASN A 496 -13.76 -32.66 -20.52
C ASN A 496 -14.33 -31.72 -19.44
N LEU A 497 -13.47 -31.34 -18.49
CA LEU A 497 -13.80 -30.45 -17.39
C LEU A 497 -14.23 -29.04 -17.83
N LEU A 498 -13.70 -28.57 -18.97
CA LEU A 498 -13.91 -27.22 -19.51
C LEU A 498 -15.17 -27.12 -20.39
N TRP A 499 -15.79 -28.24 -20.73
CA TRP A 499 -16.95 -28.26 -21.62
C TRP A 499 -18.18 -27.66 -20.95
N PRO A 500 -19.00 -26.89 -21.69
CA PRO A 500 -20.26 -26.40 -21.19
C PRO A 500 -21.23 -27.58 -21.00
N ILE A 501 -21.89 -27.60 -19.85
CA ILE A 501 -22.89 -28.58 -19.43
C ILE A 501 -24.13 -27.86 -18.90
N TYR A 502 -25.26 -28.55 -18.84
CA TYR A 502 -26.48 -28.04 -18.22
C TYR A 502 -26.76 -28.81 -16.93
N LEU A 503 -26.91 -28.09 -15.82
CA LEU A 503 -27.22 -28.64 -14.51
C LEU A 503 -28.62 -28.19 -14.08
N LYS A 504 -29.39 -29.04 -13.39
CA LYS A 504 -30.70 -28.68 -12.86
C LYS A 504 -30.58 -27.53 -11.85
N ARG A 505 -31.38 -26.48 -12.01
CA ARG A 505 -31.34 -25.24 -11.22
C ARG A 505 -31.70 -25.44 -9.75
N SER A 506 -32.55 -26.42 -9.44
CA SER A 506 -32.93 -26.78 -8.06
C SER A 506 -31.74 -27.22 -7.20
N GLU A 507 -30.68 -27.76 -7.81
CA GLU A 507 -29.44 -28.13 -7.10
C GLU A 507 -28.56 -26.91 -6.79
N VAL A 508 -28.75 -25.83 -7.53
CA VAL A 508 -27.87 -24.64 -7.54
C VAL A 508 -28.45 -23.52 -6.69
N ASP A 509 -29.76 -23.34 -6.75
CA ASP A 509 -30.51 -22.31 -6.03
C ASP A 509 -31.56 -22.97 -5.15
N LYS A 510 -31.25 -23.10 -3.84
CA LYS A 510 -32.16 -23.72 -2.86
C LYS A 510 -33.44 -22.90 -2.64
N ASN A 511 -33.46 -21.63 -3.05
CA ASN A 511 -34.64 -20.75 -2.96
C ASN A 511 -35.52 -20.80 -4.22
N PHE A 512 -35.09 -21.51 -5.26
CA PHE A 512 -35.86 -21.67 -6.49
C PHE A 512 -37.05 -22.60 -6.26
N LYS A 513 -38.26 -22.03 -6.28
CA LYS A 513 -39.51 -22.80 -6.35
C LYS A 513 -39.85 -23.05 -7.81
N GLU A 514 -40.18 -24.30 -8.15
CA GLU A 514 -40.71 -24.65 -9.48
C GLU A 514 -42.12 -24.04 -9.63
N ASP A 515 -42.21 -22.74 -9.93
CA ASP A 515 -43.46 -22.09 -10.26
C ASP A 515 -43.91 -22.52 -11.68
N GLU A 516 -45.18 -22.91 -11.82
CA GLU A 516 -45.82 -23.46 -13.03
C GLU A 516 -45.84 -22.52 -14.27
N LYS A 517 -45.22 -21.33 -14.19
CA LYS A 517 -45.16 -20.32 -15.27
C LYS A 517 -43.79 -20.16 -15.94
N GLY A 518 -42.74 -20.84 -15.45
CA GLY A 518 -41.41 -20.82 -16.08
C GLY A 518 -41.30 -21.79 -17.26
N THR A 519 -40.53 -21.46 -18.30
CA THR A 519 -40.24 -22.41 -19.37
C THR A 519 -39.33 -23.55 -18.86
N VAL A 520 -39.38 -24.74 -19.46
CA VAL A 520 -38.52 -25.89 -19.08
C VAL A 520 -37.03 -25.51 -19.11
N ARG A 521 -36.65 -24.53 -19.92
CA ARG A 521 -35.29 -23.97 -20.04
C ARG A 521 -34.83 -23.23 -18.79
N ASP A 522 -35.74 -22.55 -18.08
CA ASP A 522 -35.43 -21.76 -16.88
C ASP A 522 -35.02 -22.64 -15.69
N HIS A 523 -35.32 -23.95 -15.78
CA HIS A 523 -35.00 -24.98 -14.80
C HIS A 523 -33.57 -25.53 -14.94
N TYR A 524 -32.79 -25.09 -15.93
CA TYR A 524 -31.40 -25.53 -16.13
C TYR A 524 -30.43 -24.34 -16.19
N ILE A 525 -29.24 -24.51 -15.61
CA ILE A 525 -28.16 -23.53 -15.65
C ILE A 525 -27.02 -24.07 -16.52
N ARG A 526 -26.56 -23.25 -17.48
CA ARG A 526 -25.36 -23.53 -18.27
C ARG A 526 -24.12 -23.23 -17.44
N THR A 527 -23.30 -24.24 -17.18
CA THR A 527 -22.06 -24.14 -16.40
C THR A 527 -21.00 -25.09 -16.95
N THR A 528 -19.89 -25.32 -16.23
CA THR A 528 -18.87 -26.33 -16.59
C THR A 528 -18.67 -27.30 -15.43
N ILE A 529 -18.21 -28.53 -15.69
CA ILE A 529 -17.92 -29.50 -14.63
C ILE A 529 -16.88 -28.94 -13.65
N GLY A 530 -15.90 -28.19 -14.15
CA GLY A 530 -14.91 -27.54 -13.29
C GLY A 530 -15.49 -26.48 -12.36
N ARG A 531 -16.48 -25.70 -12.81
CA ARG A 531 -17.22 -24.78 -11.93
C ARG A 531 -18.06 -25.54 -10.90
N VAL A 532 -18.63 -26.69 -11.25
CA VAL A 532 -19.35 -27.56 -10.29
C VAL A 532 -18.39 -28.05 -9.19
N ILE A 533 -17.22 -28.58 -9.57
CA ILE A 533 -16.17 -29.02 -8.63
C ILE A 533 -15.71 -27.87 -7.72
N PHE A 534 -15.57 -26.67 -8.28
CA PHE A 534 -15.21 -25.49 -7.50
C PHE A 534 -16.27 -25.15 -6.44
N ASN A 535 -17.55 -25.17 -6.81
CA ASN A 535 -18.65 -24.85 -5.91
C ASN A 535 -18.91 -25.92 -4.85
N ASP A 536 -18.64 -27.20 -5.15
CA ASP A 536 -18.71 -28.31 -4.18
C ASP A 536 -17.72 -28.13 -3.01
N ASN A 537 -16.64 -27.36 -3.24
CA ASN A 537 -15.63 -27.06 -2.21
C ASN A 537 -15.92 -25.75 -1.43
N LEU A 538 -17.00 -25.03 -1.76
CA LEU A 538 -17.46 -23.85 -1.03
C LEU A 538 -18.35 -24.25 0.17
N PRO A 539 -18.56 -23.36 1.16
CA PRO A 539 -19.38 -23.69 2.31
C PRO A 539 -20.85 -23.88 1.93
N GLU A 540 -21.56 -24.74 2.68
CA GLU A 540 -22.98 -24.99 2.44
C GLU A 540 -23.81 -23.71 2.57
N GLY A 541 -24.70 -23.47 1.59
CA GLY A 541 -25.54 -22.26 1.55
C GLY A 541 -24.90 -21.08 0.84
N PHE A 542 -23.63 -21.19 0.41
CA PHE A 542 -22.98 -20.13 -0.35
C PHE A 542 -23.55 -20.04 -1.79
N PRO A 543 -23.80 -18.84 -2.33
CA PRO A 543 -24.34 -18.70 -3.68
C PRO A 543 -23.42 -19.31 -4.74
N TYR A 544 -24.01 -20.02 -5.71
CA TYR A 544 -23.26 -20.67 -6.76
C TYR A 544 -22.50 -19.66 -7.65
N GLN A 545 -21.19 -19.88 -7.79
CA GLN A 545 -20.28 -19.06 -8.55
C GLN A 545 -20.14 -19.60 -9.98
N ASN A 546 -20.91 -19.03 -10.92
CA ASN A 546 -20.83 -19.37 -12.34
C ASN A 546 -19.98 -18.37 -13.13
N MET A 547 -18.76 -18.11 -12.67
CA MET A 547 -17.85 -17.16 -13.31
C MET A 547 -16.42 -17.69 -13.33
N GLN A 548 -15.60 -17.13 -14.21
CA GLN A 548 -14.17 -17.45 -14.24
C GLN A 548 -13.46 -16.82 -13.05
N ILE A 549 -12.75 -17.65 -12.29
CA ILE A 549 -12.13 -17.26 -11.02
C ILE A 549 -10.74 -16.68 -11.28
N LYS A 550 -10.60 -15.36 -11.11
CA LYS A 550 -9.33 -14.64 -11.11
C LYS A 550 -8.92 -14.28 -9.68
N LYS A 551 -7.66 -13.89 -9.47
CA LYS A 551 -7.16 -13.46 -8.15
C LYS A 551 -8.07 -12.44 -7.45
N GLY A 552 -8.51 -11.40 -8.17
CA GLY A 552 -9.37 -10.37 -7.60
C GLY A 552 -10.71 -10.92 -7.12
N ASN A 553 -11.32 -11.81 -7.91
CA ASN A 553 -12.58 -12.47 -7.57
C ASN A 553 -12.42 -13.38 -6.34
N VAL A 554 -11.33 -14.15 -6.24
CA VAL A 554 -11.04 -14.99 -5.07
C VAL A 554 -10.99 -14.14 -3.80
N SER A 555 -10.32 -12.99 -3.83
CA SER A 555 -10.24 -12.09 -2.68
C SER A 555 -11.62 -11.55 -2.28
N THR A 556 -12.48 -11.19 -3.23
CA THR A 556 -13.86 -10.76 -2.95
C THR A 556 -14.69 -11.89 -2.35
N LEU A 557 -14.56 -13.12 -2.86
CA LEU A 557 -15.25 -14.30 -2.33
C LEU A 557 -14.83 -14.60 -0.89
N ILE A 558 -13.53 -14.57 -0.59
CA ILE A 558 -13.03 -14.78 0.78
C ILE A 558 -13.54 -13.71 1.73
N LYS A 559 -13.55 -12.44 1.30
CA LYS A 559 -14.10 -11.35 2.13
C LYS A 559 -15.59 -11.57 2.44
N ARG A 560 -16.36 -12.00 1.44
CA ARG A 560 -17.78 -12.34 1.64
C ARG A 560 -17.96 -13.51 2.59
N MET A 561 -17.19 -14.59 2.42
CA MET A 561 -17.21 -15.74 3.32
C MET A 561 -16.84 -15.36 4.76
N PHE A 562 -15.90 -14.43 4.94
CA PHE A 562 -15.51 -13.94 6.26
C PHE A 562 -16.63 -13.18 6.98
N ASN A 563 -17.47 -12.45 6.24
CA ASN A 563 -18.59 -11.69 6.82
C ASN A 563 -19.78 -12.59 7.16
N GLU A 564 -20.07 -13.60 6.33
CA GLU A 564 -21.25 -14.46 6.45
C GLU A 564 -21.02 -15.73 7.31
N TYR A 565 -19.78 -16.25 7.37
CA TYR A 565 -19.46 -17.53 8.00
C TYR A 565 -18.41 -17.40 9.11
N SER A 566 -18.34 -18.41 9.98
CA SER A 566 -17.34 -18.46 11.04
C SER A 566 -15.91 -18.68 10.51
N LEU A 567 -14.91 -18.15 11.22
CA LEU A 567 -13.49 -18.25 10.85
C LEU A 567 -13.01 -19.70 10.65
N THR A 568 -13.56 -20.65 11.41
CA THR A 568 -13.22 -22.07 11.30
C THR A 568 -13.62 -22.63 9.95
N ILE A 569 -14.84 -22.35 9.50
CA ILE A 569 -15.36 -22.78 8.19
C ILE A 569 -14.52 -22.13 7.08
N VAL A 570 -14.22 -20.83 7.20
CA VAL A 570 -13.39 -20.11 6.23
C VAL A 570 -11.99 -20.74 6.13
N GLY A 571 -11.37 -21.08 7.25
CA GLY A 571 -10.07 -21.76 7.29
C GLY A 571 -10.08 -23.11 6.58
N GLU A 572 -11.11 -23.93 6.81
CA GLU A 572 -11.26 -25.22 6.12
C GLU A 572 -11.47 -25.07 4.61
N VAL A 573 -12.31 -24.13 4.20
CA VAL A 573 -12.56 -23.84 2.77
C VAL A 573 -11.27 -23.36 2.10
N LEU A 574 -10.48 -22.51 2.74
CA LEU A 574 -9.19 -22.07 2.22
C LEU A 574 -8.21 -23.23 2.02
N ASP A 575 -8.18 -24.20 2.95
CA ASP A 575 -7.37 -25.41 2.83
C ASP A 575 -7.85 -26.32 1.69
N ARG A 576 -9.17 -26.44 1.47
CA ARG A 576 -9.76 -27.13 0.31
C ARG A 576 -9.39 -26.44 -1.00
N LEU A 577 -9.56 -25.12 -1.08
CA LEU A 577 -9.23 -24.31 -2.27
C LEU A 577 -7.74 -24.37 -2.62
N LYS A 578 -6.85 -24.38 -1.61
CA LYS A 578 -5.42 -24.61 -1.80
C LYS A 578 -5.17 -25.97 -2.47
N THR A 579 -5.73 -27.04 -1.91
CA THR A 579 -5.54 -28.41 -2.40
C THR A 579 -6.08 -28.56 -3.82
N LEU A 580 -7.24 -27.98 -4.09
CA LEU A 580 -7.88 -27.91 -5.39
C LEU A 580 -7.00 -27.16 -6.41
N GLY A 581 -6.49 -25.99 -6.02
CA GLY A 581 -5.60 -25.17 -6.82
C GLY A 581 -4.34 -25.92 -7.24
N PHE A 582 -3.64 -26.58 -6.31
CA PHE A 582 -2.44 -27.35 -6.65
C PHE A 582 -2.74 -28.57 -7.55
N LYS A 583 -3.85 -29.29 -7.29
CA LYS A 583 -4.26 -30.43 -8.11
C LYS A 583 -4.51 -30.00 -9.55
N PHE A 584 -5.34 -28.97 -9.75
CA PHE A 584 -5.70 -28.52 -11.09
C PHE A 584 -4.62 -27.69 -11.79
N ALA A 585 -3.70 -27.07 -11.05
CA ALA A 585 -2.48 -26.51 -11.63
C ALA A 585 -1.62 -27.61 -12.25
N THR A 586 -1.46 -28.75 -11.55
CA THR A 586 -0.73 -29.91 -12.08
C THR A 586 -1.44 -30.51 -13.30
N VAL A 587 -2.76 -30.70 -13.23
CA VAL A 587 -3.58 -31.23 -14.34
C VAL A 587 -3.56 -30.30 -15.56
N SER A 588 -3.46 -28.98 -15.35
CA SER A 588 -3.40 -28.02 -16.46
C SER A 588 -2.17 -28.23 -17.37
N GLY A 589 -1.12 -28.90 -16.88
CA GLY A 589 0.10 -29.15 -17.64
C GLY A 589 0.79 -27.86 -18.12
N LEU A 590 0.54 -26.74 -17.44
CA LEU A 590 0.99 -25.43 -17.89
C LEU A 590 2.53 -25.38 -17.90
N THR A 591 3.08 -25.14 -19.08
CA THR A 591 4.51 -25.00 -19.33
C THR A 591 4.78 -23.69 -20.06
N ILE A 592 6.04 -23.27 -20.10
CA ILE A 592 6.46 -22.11 -20.88
C ILE A 592 7.58 -22.57 -21.80
N SER A 593 7.34 -22.44 -23.10
CA SER A 593 8.32 -22.65 -24.15
C SER A 593 8.59 -21.35 -24.90
N ILE A 594 9.62 -21.36 -25.75
CA ILE A 594 9.88 -20.23 -26.65
C ILE A 594 8.73 -20.01 -27.62
N VAL A 595 8.01 -21.08 -28.02
CA VAL A 595 6.91 -21.02 -29.00
C VAL A 595 5.70 -20.27 -28.42
N ASP A 596 5.50 -20.33 -27.11
CA ASP A 596 4.40 -19.63 -26.42
C ASP A 596 4.57 -18.10 -26.44
N MET A 597 5.76 -17.58 -26.72
CA MET A 597 6.00 -16.13 -26.79
C MET A 597 5.64 -15.59 -28.18
N ILE A 598 4.36 -15.41 -28.49
CA ILE A 598 3.92 -15.03 -29.84
C ILE A 598 4.38 -13.61 -30.21
N ASP A 599 5.00 -13.45 -31.38
CA ASP A 599 5.39 -12.14 -31.91
C ASP A 599 4.16 -11.39 -32.48
N PRO A 600 3.98 -10.09 -32.19
CA PRO A 600 2.87 -9.31 -32.73
C PRO A 600 3.03 -9.16 -34.26
N PRO A 601 2.01 -9.53 -35.07
CA PRO A 601 2.13 -9.55 -36.53
C PRO A 601 2.40 -8.17 -37.13
N LYS A 602 1.84 -7.10 -36.56
CA LYS A 602 1.98 -5.73 -37.09
C LYS A 602 3.17 -4.97 -36.51
N LYS A 603 3.99 -5.62 -35.67
CA LYS A 603 5.12 -4.98 -34.99
C LYS A 603 6.03 -4.22 -35.96
N LYS A 604 6.43 -4.83 -37.08
CA LYS A 604 7.34 -4.21 -38.05
C LYS A 604 6.74 -2.95 -38.67
N GLU A 605 5.48 -3.01 -39.09
CA GLU A 605 4.77 -1.87 -39.68
C GLU A 605 4.67 -0.69 -38.70
N ILE A 606 4.35 -0.97 -37.44
CA ILE A 606 4.23 0.06 -36.39
C ILE A 606 5.58 0.74 -36.15
N LEU A 607 6.67 -0.04 -36.08
CA LEU A 607 8.02 0.50 -35.86
C LEU A 607 8.48 1.36 -37.04
N GLU A 608 8.23 0.94 -38.28
CA GLU A 608 8.55 1.73 -39.47
C GLU A 608 7.77 3.05 -39.52
N GLN A 609 6.50 3.04 -39.15
CA GLN A 609 5.70 4.26 -39.04
C GLN A 609 6.22 5.21 -37.95
N ALA A 610 6.68 4.66 -36.82
CA ALA A 610 7.30 5.43 -35.75
C ALA A 610 8.63 6.05 -36.19
N ASP A 611 9.49 5.29 -36.87
CA ASP A 611 10.76 5.79 -37.40
C ASP A 611 10.55 6.93 -38.42
N LYS A 612 9.57 6.80 -39.33
CA LYS A 612 9.20 7.88 -40.27
C LYS A 612 8.76 9.16 -39.55
N LYS A 613 8.01 9.04 -38.44
CA LYS A 613 7.59 10.20 -37.64
C LYS A 613 8.76 10.85 -36.92
N VAL A 614 9.65 10.05 -36.32
CA VAL A 614 10.88 10.54 -35.67
C VAL A 614 11.79 11.24 -36.67
N PHE A 615 11.93 10.71 -37.89
CA PHE A 615 12.71 11.35 -38.95
C PHE A 615 12.18 12.74 -39.29
N LYS A 616 10.86 12.90 -39.45
CA LYS A 616 10.24 14.23 -39.67
C LYS A 616 10.50 15.20 -38.51
N ILE A 617 10.48 14.73 -37.27
CA ILE A 617 10.79 15.56 -36.09
C ILE A 617 12.26 16.01 -36.13
N ARG A 618 13.18 15.12 -36.52
CA ARG A 618 14.60 15.47 -36.66
C ARG A 618 14.85 16.47 -37.77
N GLU A 619 14.17 16.31 -38.90
CA GLU A 619 14.24 17.25 -40.03
C GLU A 619 13.79 18.66 -39.61
N ARG A 620 12.70 18.77 -38.83
CA ARG A 620 12.25 20.06 -38.27
C ARG A 620 13.29 20.67 -37.33
N TRP A 621 13.98 19.84 -36.55
CA TRP A 621 15.05 20.30 -35.67
C TRP A 621 16.27 20.80 -36.46
N GLU A 622 16.66 20.09 -37.53
CA GLU A 622 17.75 20.50 -38.42
C GLU A 622 17.44 21.81 -39.16
N LYS A 623 16.16 22.06 -39.49
CA LYS A 623 15.66 23.33 -40.02
C LYS A 623 15.56 24.45 -38.98
N GLY A 624 15.76 24.15 -37.69
CA GLY A 624 15.67 25.11 -36.59
C GLY A 624 14.24 25.47 -36.17
N GLU A 625 13.22 24.72 -36.61
CA GLU A 625 11.81 24.99 -36.30
C GLU A 625 11.43 24.60 -34.86
N ILE A 626 12.18 23.68 -34.24
CA ILE A 626 11.91 23.17 -32.89
C ILE A 626 13.16 23.23 -32.01
N THR A 627 12.94 23.42 -30.72
CA THR A 627 14.02 23.40 -29.71
C THR A 627 14.49 21.97 -29.41
N ARG A 628 15.65 21.86 -28.75
CA ARG A 628 16.22 20.56 -28.34
C ARG A 628 15.29 19.78 -27.40
N ASP A 629 14.65 20.47 -26.47
CA ASP A 629 13.76 19.85 -25.49
C ASP A 629 12.45 19.40 -26.13
N GLU A 630 11.89 20.20 -27.04
CA GLU A 630 10.71 19.82 -27.84
C GLU A 630 11.01 18.64 -28.75
N ARG A 631 12.19 18.59 -29.38
CA ARG A 631 12.62 17.41 -30.13
C ARG A 631 12.64 16.17 -29.25
N LYS A 632 13.28 16.24 -28.08
CA LYS A 632 13.41 15.10 -27.17
C LYS A 632 12.03 14.63 -26.71
N GLN A 633 11.14 15.55 -26.34
CA GLN A 633 9.78 15.22 -25.92
C GLN A 633 8.98 14.60 -27.07
N GLY A 634 9.06 15.17 -28.27
CA GLY A 634 8.40 14.64 -29.47
C GLY A 634 8.87 13.23 -29.84
N GLU A 635 10.17 12.95 -29.76
CA GLU A 635 10.72 11.60 -29.96
C GLU A 635 10.19 10.61 -28.90
N VAL A 636 10.17 11.01 -27.63
CA VAL A 636 9.64 10.19 -26.52
C VAL A 636 8.16 9.88 -26.70
N ASP A 637 7.34 10.85 -27.10
CA ASP A 637 5.90 10.67 -27.29
C ASP A 637 5.59 9.70 -28.44
N VAL A 638 6.33 9.78 -29.55
CA VAL A 638 6.19 8.87 -30.69
C VAL A 638 6.53 7.43 -30.27
N TRP A 639 7.65 7.23 -29.56
CA TRP A 639 8.06 5.90 -29.11
C TRP A 639 7.17 5.31 -28.03
N THR A 640 6.59 6.16 -27.17
CA THR A 640 5.59 5.73 -26.19
C THR A 640 4.35 5.21 -26.90
N LYS A 641 3.84 5.95 -27.90
CA LYS A 641 2.69 5.50 -28.71
C LYS A 641 2.98 4.20 -29.44
N ALA A 642 4.14 4.09 -30.08
CA ALA A 642 4.53 2.86 -30.78
C ALA A 642 4.57 1.65 -29.83
N THR A 643 5.07 1.84 -28.60
CA THR A 643 5.11 0.79 -27.59
C THR A 643 3.71 0.32 -27.19
N GLU A 644 2.75 1.24 -27.06
CA GLU A 644 1.34 0.93 -26.77
C GLU A 644 0.68 0.19 -27.93
N ASP A 645 0.81 0.70 -29.16
CA ASP A 645 0.21 0.11 -30.37
C ASP A 645 0.68 -1.35 -30.58
N VAL A 646 1.98 -1.64 -30.36
CA VAL A 646 2.50 -3.02 -30.44
C VAL A 646 1.95 -3.91 -29.31
N THR A 647 1.68 -3.33 -28.13
CA THR A 647 1.09 -4.07 -27.00
C THR A 647 -0.36 -4.44 -27.28
N ASP A 648 -1.14 -3.52 -27.86
CA ASP A 648 -2.52 -3.75 -28.23
C ASP A 648 -2.64 -4.82 -29.32
N ASP A 649 -1.74 -4.83 -30.31
CA ASP A 649 -1.68 -5.86 -31.35
C ASP A 649 -1.40 -7.26 -30.75
N LEU A 650 -0.47 -7.32 -29.79
CA LEU A 650 -0.18 -8.56 -29.04
C LEU A 650 -1.40 -9.06 -28.26
N LEU A 651 -2.11 -8.15 -27.59
CA LEU A 651 -3.32 -8.47 -26.82
C LEU A 651 -4.43 -9.01 -27.70
N GLN A 652 -4.69 -8.38 -28.84
CA GLN A 652 -5.70 -8.86 -29.80
C GLN A 652 -5.39 -10.27 -30.29
N LYS A 653 -4.09 -10.58 -30.50
CA LYS A 653 -3.68 -11.92 -30.89
C LYS A 653 -3.94 -12.95 -29.78
N PHE A 654 -3.65 -12.62 -28.53
CA PHE A 654 -3.98 -13.50 -27.40
C PHE A 654 -5.48 -13.66 -27.20
N GLU A 655 -6.28 -12.61 -27.37
CA GLU A 655 -7.74 -12.67 -27.24
C GLU A 655 -8.37 -13.53 -28.36
N SER A 656 -7.89 -13.41 -29.59
CA SER A 656 -8.39 -14.24 -30.71
C SER A 656 -8.17 -15.74 -30.50
N THR A 657 -7.04 -16.12 -29.88
CA THR A 657 -6.74 -17.52 -29.54
C THR A 657 -7.51 -17.99 -28.30
N ALA A 658 -7.63 -17.12 -27.29
CA ALA A 658 -8.42 -17.38 -26.10
C ALA A 658 -9.91 -17.65 -26.39
N HIS A 659 -10.50 -16.98 -27.40
CA HIS A 659 -11.89 -17.23 -27.82
C HIS A 659 -12.14 -18.63 -28.37
N LEU A 660 -11.10 -19.31 -28.86
CA LEU A 660 -11.16 -20.71 -29.33
C LEU A 660 -10.97 -21.73 -28.19
N GLY A 661 -10.72 -21.24 -26.97
CA GLY A 661 -10.42 -22.08 -25.80
C GLY A 661 -9.01 -22.67 -25.80
N GLU A 662 -8.13 -22.19 -26.70
CA GLU A 662 -6.69 -22.47 -26.69
C GLU A 662 -5.97 -21.31 -26.03
N PHE A 663 -5.80 -21.43 -24.71
CA PHE A 663 -5.17 -20.38 -23.93
C PHE A 663 -3.66 -20.53 -23.94
N ASN A 664 -2.98 -19.48 -24.37
CA ASN A 664 -1.54 -19.38 -24.24
C ASN A 664 -1.13 -19.36 -22.74
N PRO A 665 -0.16 -20.16 -22.31
CA PRO A 665 0.32 -20.19 -20.93
C PRO A 665 0.73 -18.81 -20.37
N VAL A 666 1.43 -18.00 -21.18
CA VAL A 666 1.89 -16.66 -20.82
C VAL A 666 0.69 -15.73 -20.56
N TYR A 667 -0.33 -15.84 -21.41
CA TYR A 667 -1.57 -15.10 -21.25
C TYR A 667 -2.34 -15.56 -19.99
N MET A 668 -2.45 -16.86 -19.75
CA MET A 668 -3.12 -17.41 -18.57
C MET A 668 -2.50 -16.91 -17.26
N MET A 669 -1.16 -16.92 -17.15
CA MET A 669 -0.48 -16.48 -15.93
C MET A 669 -0.76 -15.01 -15.60
N ALA A 670 -0.73 -14.13 -16.59
CA ALA A 670 -0.99 -12.70 -16.35
C ALA A 670 -2.47 -12.38 -16.18
N PHE A 671 -3.36 -12.99 -16.97
CA PHE A 671 -4.80 -12.67 -16.93
C PHE A 671 -5.51 -13.29 -15.72
N SER A 672 -5.03 -14.44 -15.23
CA SER A 672 -5.47 -15.00 -13.94
C SER A 672 -5.07 -14.11 -12.75
N GLY A 673 -4.07 -13.24 -12.95
CA GLY A 673 -3.47 -12.42 -11.89
C GLY A 673 -2.54 -13.20 -10.97
N ALA A 674 -2.19 -14.43 -11.34
CA ALA A 674 -1.33 -15.32 -10.56
C ALA A 674 0.11 -14.80 -10.52
N ARG A 675 0.71 -14.57 -11.71
CA ARG A 675 2.07 -14.09 -11.88
C ARG A 675 2.22 -13.45 -13.25
N GLY A 676 2.95 -12.34 -13.32
CA GLY A 676 3.12 -11.61 -14.57
C GLY A 676 2.24 -10.36 -14.64
N ASN A 677 2.84 -9.24 -15.00
CA ASN A 677 2.11 -8.05 -15.42
C ASN A 677 2.08 -7.99 -16.96
N MET A 678 1.10 -7.32 -17.55
CA MET A 678 1.03 -7.06 -18.99
C MET A 678 2.31 -6.38 -19.51
N GLN A 679 2.91 -5.54 -18.68
CA GLN A 679 4.21 -4.91 -18.97
C GLN A 679 5.37 -5.90 -19.09
N GLN A 680 5.36 -7.00 -18.33
CA GLN A 680 6.38 -8.03 -18.41
C GLN A 680 6.19 -8.86 -19.66
N ILE A 681 4.94 -9.20 -20.01
CA ILE A 681 4.61 -9.87 -21.28
C ILE A 681 5.06 -9.01 -22.46
N ARG A 682 4.80 -7.70 -22.40
CA ARG A 682 5.24 -6.75 -23.42
C ARG A 682 6.75 -6.79 -23.63
N GLN A 683 7.54 -6.83 -22.55
CA GLN A 683 9.00 -6.91 -22.67
C GLN A 683 9.49 -8.25 -23.22
N LEU A 684 8.75 -9.34 -22.97
CA LEU A 684 9.09 -10.68 -23.45
C LEU A 684 8.81 -10.83 -24.95
N ALA A 685 7.63 -10.40 -25.42
CA ALA A 685 7.12 -10.71 -26.75
C ALA A 685 6.94 -9.49 -27.69
N ALA A 686 6.70 -8.29 -27.17
CA ALA A 686 6.48 -7.10 -28.01
C ALA A 686 7.77 -6.31 -28.22
N MET A 687 8.09 -5.42 -27.28
CA MET A 687 9.31 -4.61 -27.28
C MET A 687 9.60 -4.12 -25.87
N ARG A 688 10.87 -3.80 -25.59
CA ARG A 688 11.24 -3.32 -24.26
C ARG A 688 10.89 -1.84 -24.02
N GLY A 689 10.99 -1.01 -25.06
CA GLY A 689 10.57 0.40 -25.02
C GLY A 689 11.65 1.36 -24.53
N LEU A 690 11.22 2.50 -24.00
CA LEU A 690 12.09 3.58 -23.52
C LEU A 690 12.70 3.27 -22.14
N MET A 691 13.92 3.76 -21.92
CA MET A 691 14.69 3.55 -20.68
C MET A 691 15.09 4.86 -20.02
N SER A 692 15.18 4.86 -18.69
CA SER A 692 15.72 5.97 -17.90
C SER A 692 17.23 5.86 -17.69
N ASN A 693 17.94 6.98 -17.77
CA ASN A 693 19.33 7.07 -17.34
C ASN A 693 19.45 7.03 -15.78
N PRO A 694 20.67 6.95 -15.21
CA PRO A 694 20.84 6.98 -13.75
C PRO A 694 20.31 8.27 -13.07
N ARG A 695 20.23 9.39 -13.80
CA ARG A 695 19.65 10.65 -13.31
C ARG A 695 18.11 10.62 -13.26
N GLY A 696 17.48 9.73 -14.01
CA GLY A 696 16.02 9.61 -14.15
C GLY A 696 15.46 10.20 -15.44
N ASP A 697 16.30 10.75 -16.31
CA ASP A 697 15.86 11.26 -17.61
C ASP A 697 15.57 10.11 -18.56
N ILE A 698 14.45 10.20 -19.29
CA ILE A 698 14.10 9.27 -20.35
C ILE A 698 15.07 9.47 -21.52
N LEU A 699 15.68 8.37 -21.97
CA LEU A 699 16.50 8.35 -23.18
C LEU A 699 15.59 8.29 -24.40
N ALA A 700 15.81 9.18 -25.37
CA ALA A 700 15.05 9.22 -26.63
C ALA A 700 15.37 8.03 -27.57
N PHE A 701 16.30 7.15 -27.16
CA PHE A 701 16.67 5.94 -27.87
C PHE A 701 15.90 4.74 -27.28
N PRO A 702 14.89 4.20 -27.98
CA PRO A 702 14.13 3.05 -27.51
C PRO A 702 14.89 1.75 -27.76
N ILE A 703 14.55 0.72 -26.98
CA ILE A 703 14.92 -0.67 -27.26
C ILE A 703 13.77 -1.29 -28.07
N LYS A 704 14.01 -1.51 -29.37
CA LYS A 704 13.00 -2.05 -30.30
C LYS A 704 12.85 -3.57 -30.16
N SER A 705 13.94 -4.23 -29.78
CA SER A 705 14.02 -5.66 -29.57
C SER A 705 13.24 -6.09 -28.31
N ASN A 706 12.78 -7.34 -28.29
CA ASN A 706 12.23 -8.00 -27.11
C ASN A 706 13.21 -9.06 -26.56
N PHE A 707 12.87 -9.70 -25.44
CA PHE A 707 13.75 -10.74 -24.86
C PHE A 707 13.81 -12.04 -25.68
N ARG A 708 12.76 -12.35 -26.46
CA ARG A 708 12.73 -13.51 -27.36
C ARG A 708 13.69 -13.34 -28.55
N GLU A 709 13.71 -12.16 -29.15
CA GLU A 709 14.60 -11.76 -30.25
C GLU A 709 16.05 -11.61 -29.78
N GLY A 710 16.24 -11.23 -28.52
CA GLY A 710 17.53 -10.91 -27.94
C GLY A 710 17.87 -9.42 -28.06
N LEU A 711 18.70 -8.93 -27.16
CA LEU A 711 19.12 -7.51 -27.11
C LEU A 711 20.50 -7.35 -27.71
N ASN A 712 20.71 -6.29 -28.50
CA ASN A 712 22.05 -5.94 -28.96
C ASN A 712 22.90 -5.37 -27.81
N GLN A 713 24.22 -5.27 -28.00
CA GLN A 713 25.16 -4.84 -26.94
C GLN A 713 24.79 -3.45 -26.36
N SER A 714 24.41 -2.51 -27.22
CA SER A 714 24.04 -1.15 -26.82
C SER A 714 22.71 -1.11 -26.05
N GLU A 715 21.68 -1.82 -26.54
CA GLU A 715 20.38 -1.97 -25.89
C GLU A 715 20.51 -2.63 -24.53
N TYR A 716 21.32 -3.70 -24.45
CA TYR A 716 21.61 -4.36 -23.18
C TYR A 716 22.31 -3.42 -22.21
N PHE A 717 23.35 -2.69 -22.65
CA PHE A 717 24.07 -1.75 -21.82
C PHE A 717 23.17 -0.62 -21.30
N ILE A 718 22.34 -0.03 -22.17
CA ILE A 718 21.36 1.01 -21.78
C ILE A 718 20.37 0.47 -20.73
N SER A 719 19.89 -0.76 -20.91
CA SER A 719 19.00 -1.44 -19.98
C SER A 719 19.63 -1.63 -18.58
N THR A 720 20.95 -1.80 -18.51
CA THR A 720 21.64 -1.96 -17.21
C THR A 720 21.55 -0.73 -16.32
N TYR A 721 21.42 0.48 -16.88
CA TYR A 721 21.29 1.71 -16.09
C TYR A 721 20.02 1.72 -15.24
N GLY A 722 18.88 1.43 -15.87
CA GLY A 722 17.58 1.33 -15.19
C GLY A 722 17.56 0.21 -14.16
N ALA A 723 18.10 -0.97 -14.52
CA ALA A 723 18.16 -2.12 -13.62
C ALA A 723 19.04 -1.86 -12.38
N ARG A 724 20.25 -1.31 -12.56
CA ARG A 724 21.16 -0.99 -11.45
C ARG A 724 20.59 0.10 -10.55
N LYS A 725 20.00 1.15 -11.12
CA LYS A 725 19.33 2.20 -10.33
C LYS A 725 18.19 1.61 -9.49
N GLY A 726 17.36 0.76 -10.09
CA GLY A 726 16.27 0.08 -9.37
C GLY A 726 16.77 -0.76 -8.18
N LEU A 727 17.86 -1.53 -8.37
CA LEU A 727 18.50 -2.29 -7.28
C LEU A 727 19.00 -1.40 -6.14
N VAL A 728 19.71 -0.31 -6.47
CA VAL A 728 20.27 0.61 -5.48
C VAL A 728 19.16 1.37 -4.74
N ASP A 729 18.17 1.89 -5.45
CA ASP A 729 17.04 2.61 -4.85
C ASP A 729 16.24 1.69 -3.91
N THR A 730 16.06 0.43 -4.28
CA THR A 730 15.37 -0.55 -3.42
C THR A 730 16.11 -0.77 -2.11
N ALA A 731 17.44 -0.93 -2.17
CA ALA A 731 18.26 -1.13 -0.98
C ALA A 731 18.28 0.11 -0.06
N LEU A 732 18.36 1.31 -0.62
CA LEU A 732 18.40 2.56 0.15
C LEU A 732 17.03 2.92 0.74
N ARG A 733 15.97 2.89 -0.07
CA ARG A 733 14.61 3.32 0.35
C ARG A 733 14.00 2.39 1.41
N THR A 734 14.39 1.12 1.44
CA THR A 734 13.95 0.19 2.49
C THR A 734 14.37 0.69 3.88
N ALA A 735 15.54 1.31 4.01
CA ALA A 735 16.00 1.89 5.28
C ALA A 735 15.17 3.12 5.69
N ASP A 736 14.81 3.97 4.73
CA ASP A 736 14.03 5.20 4.97
C ASP A 736 12.60 4.88 5.40
N SER A 737 11.94 3.94 4.72
CA SER A 737 10.58 3.52 5.07
C SER A 737 10.53 2.81 6.43
N GLY A 738 11.54 1.98 6.76
CA GLY A 738 11.67 1.39 8.09
C GLY A 738 11.91 2.43 9.18
N TYR A 739 12.69 3.48 8.87
CA TYR A 739 12.91 4.60 9.80
C TYR A 739 11.65 5.44 10.01
N LEU A 740 10.88 5.71 8.96
CA LEU A 740 9.58 6.39 9.05
C LEU A 740 8.61 5.59 9.91
N THR A 741 8.48 4.29 9.64
CA THR A 741 7.60 3.38 10.41
C THR A 741 7.93 3.46 11.90
N ARG A 742 9.22 3.41 12.24
CA ARG A 742 9.67 3.57 13.62
C ARG A 742 9.25 4.92 14.21
N ARG A 743 9.45 6.03 13.49
CA ARG A 743 9.03 7.37 13.98
C ARG A 743 7.52 7.44 14.20
N LEU A 744 6.73 6.81 13.34
CA LEU A 744 5.28 6.72 13.51
C LEU A 744 4.92 5.93 14.76
N VAL A 745 5.56 4.78 14.99
CA VAL A 745 5.37 3.99 16.22
C VAL A 745 5.78 4.79 17.46
N ASP A 746 6.94 5.47 17.44
CA ASP A 746 7.43 6.27 18.57
C ASP A 746 6.42 7.39 18.96
N VAL A 747 5.60 7.89 18.03
CA VAL A 747 4.56 8.91 18.28
C VAL A 747 3.21 8.28 18.65
N ALA A 748 2.87 7.13 18.06
CA ALA A 748 1.53 6.55 18.14
C ALA A 748 1.42 5.42 19.17
N GLN A 749 2.51 4.93 19.77
CA GLN A 749 2.49 3.78 20.70
C GLN A 749 1.54 3.93 21.89
N ASP A 750 1.32 5.16 22.37
CA ASP A 750 0.47 5.44 23.54
C ASP A 750 -1.03 5.54 23.16
N VAL A 751 -1.35 5.42 21.87
CA VAL A 751 -2.71 5.50 21.35
C VAL A 751 -3.36 4.12 21.40
N VAL A 752 -4.07 3.88 22.50
CA VAL A 752 -4.77 2.63 22.81
C VAL A 752 -6.27 2.90 22.99
N ILE A 753 -7.11 1.90 22.74
CA ILE A 753 -8.53 1.97 23.06
C ILE A 753 -8.75 1.80 24.56
N THR A 754 -9.31 2.80 25.22
CA THR A 754 -9.41 2.82 26.70
C THR A 754 -10.84 2.72 27.23
N ILE A 755 -11.81 3.26 26.50
CA ILE A 755 -13.22 3.30 26.92
C ILE A 755 -14.15 2.97 25.74
N PRO A 756 -15.38 2.51 25.98
CA PRO A 756 -16.31 2.20 24.90
C PRO A 756 -16.80 3.46 24.16
N ASP A 757 -17.18 4.51 24.89
CA ASP A 757 -17.70 5.74 24.30
C ASP A 757 -17.27 6.99 25.09
N CYS A 758 -16.83 8.04 24.40
CA CYS A 758 -16.60 9.37 24.97
C CYS A 758 -17.80 10.33 24.88
N GLY A 759 -18.90 9.92 24.25
CA GLY A 759 -20.13 10.71 24.12
C GLY A 759 -20.02 11.93 23.20
N THR A 760 -19.02 11.97 22.30
CA THR A 760 -18.84 13.10 21.37
C THR A 760 -19.78 12.99 20.17
N GLU A 761 -20.49 14.08 19.87
CA GLU A 761 -21.27 14.28 18.64
C GLU A 761 -20.47 15.01 17.55
N LEU A 762 -19.22 15.40 17.88
CA LEU A 762 -18.32 16.02 16.93
C LEU A 762 -17.70 14.94 16.05
N GLY A 763 -17.61 15.23 14.76
CA GLY A 763 -17.13 14.31 13.75
C GLY A 763 -16.47 15.02 12.58
N VAL A 764 -16.02 14.22 11.62
CA VAL A 764 -15.48 14.68 10.35
C VAL A 764 -16.52 14.39 9.27
N GLU A 765 -16.77 15.38 8.42
CA GLU A 765 -17.62 15.21 7.25
C GLU A 765 -16.90 14.38 6.19
N VAL A 766 -17.55 13.33 5.68
CA VAL A 766 -16.96 12.37 4.75
C VAL A 766 -17.66 12.44 3.39
N SER A 767 -16.88 12.66 2.34
CA SER A 767 -17.32 12.66 0.94
C SER A 767 -16.52 11.63 0.11
N PRO A 768 -16.94 11.24 -1.10
CA PRO A 768 -16.09 10.48 -2.01
C PRO A 768 -14.76 11.21 -2.28
N ILE A 769 -13.67 10.46 -2.45
CA ILE A 769 -12.41 11.08 -2.90
C ILE A 769 -12.44 11.10 -4.42
N ARG A 770 -12.40 12.30 -4.98
CA ARG A 770 -12.36 12.53 -6.41
C ARG A 770 -10.99 13.04 -6.83
N GLN A 771 -10.57 12.67 -8.04
CA GLN A 771 -9.36 13.20 -8.66
C GLN A 771 -9.77 14.00 -9.90
N ASN A 772 -9.28 15.24 -9.96
CA ASN A 772 -9.55 16.11 -11.09
C ASN A 772 -8.91 15.49 -12.33
N ARG A 773 -9.73 15.22 -13.33
CA ARG A 773 -9.30 14.74 -14.63
C ARG A 773 -9.80 15.68 -15.69
N THR A 774 -8.89 16.20 -16.51
CA THR A 774 -9.30 17.04 -17.63
C THR A 774 -9.86 16.14 -18.73
N SER A 775 -11.12 16.38 -19.06
CA SER A 775 -11.83 15.75 -20.16
C SER A 775 -12.60 16.90 -20.79
N ASN A 776 -12.31 17.25 -22.06
CA ASN A 776 -13.08 18.22 -22.84
C ASN A 776 -12.73 19.69 -22.58
N ASN A 777 -11.52 20.03 -22.15
CA ASN A 777 -11.19 21.35 -21.57
C ASN A 777 -12.06 21.69 -20.34
N ILE A 778 -12.80 20.71 -19.81
CA ILE A 778 -13.60 20.81 -18.59
C ILE A 778 -12.91 19.89 -17.58
N MET A 779 -12.68 20.40 -16.37
CA MET A 779 -12.21 19.55 -15.27
C MET A 779 -13.38 18.68 -14.83
N ILE A 780 -13.29 17.37 -15.02
CA ILE A 780 -14.26 16.38 -14.54
C ILE A 780 -13.66 15.68 -13.32
N ASP A 781 -14.42 15.62 -12.23
CA ASP A 781 -13.96 15.03 -10.97
C ASP A 781 -14.40 13.55 -10.88
N ASP A 782 -13.54 12.65 -11.35
CA ASP A 782 -13.75 11.19 -11.32
C ASP A 782 -13.62 10.65 -9.88
N ILE A 783 -14.56 9.79 -9.47
CA ILE A 783 -14.51 9.14 -8.14
C ILE A 783 -13.40 8.09 -8.15
N VAL A 784 -12.36 8.33 -7.36
CA VAL A 784 -11.26 7.38 -7.14
C VAL A 784 -11.61 6.43 -5.98
N VAL A 785 -12.14 6.99 -4.88
CA VAL A 785 -12.59 6.20 -3.74
C VAL A 785 -14.07 6.47 -3.48
N PRO A 786 -14.95 5.49 -3.75
CA PRO A 786 -16.37 5.53 -3.41
C PRO A 786 -16.61 5.78 -1.93
N ILE A 787 -17.79 6.34 -1.59
CA ILE A 787 -18.09 6.76 -0.23
C ILE A 787 -18.27 5.55 0.71
N ARG A 788 -18.80 4.44 0.21
CA ARG A 788 -19.01 3.20 0.98
C ARG A 788 -17.74 2.75 1.70
N TYR A 789 -16.59 2.82 1.03
CA TYR A 789 -15.31 2.36 1.59
C TYR A 789 -14.76 3.32 2.65
N ARG A 790 -15.20 4.58 2.66
CA ARG A 790 -14.81 5.56 3.67
C ARG A 790 -15.69 5.50 4.93
N ILE A 791 -16.93 5.06 4.78
CA ILE A 791 -17.94 4.96 5.86
C ILE A 791 -17.90 3.57 6.53
N ALA A 792 -17.59 2.53 5.76
CA ALA A 792 -17.45 1.16 6.24
C ALA A 792 -16.61 1.05 7.52
N GLY A 793 -17.15 0.37 8.53
CA GLY A 793 -16.51 0.14 9.82
C GLY A 793 -16.43 1.36 10.73
N ARG A 794 -17.14 2.46 10.45
CA ARG A 794 -17.15 3.67 11.28
C ARG A 794 -18.51 3.94 11.88
N VAL A 795 -18.57 4.89 12.82
CA VAL A 795 -19.78 5.24 13.56
C VAL A 795 -20.27 6.63 13.15
N LEU A 796 -21.58 6.78 12.94
CA LEU A 796 -22.21 8.07 12.66
C LEU A 796 -22.13 8.99 13.89
N ALA A 797 -21.69 10.23 13.68
CA ALA A 797 -21.68 11.26 14.72
C ALA A 797 -23.05 11.96 14.84
N LYS A 798 -23.75 12.12 13.71
CA LYS A 798 -25.08 12.71 13.61
C LYS A 798 -25.99 11.85 12.73
N PRO A 799 -27.31 11.92 12.92
CA PRO A 799 -28.25 11.21 12.04
C PRO A 799 -28.10 11.71 10.59
N ILE A 800 -28.28 10.80 9.63
CA ILE A 800 -28.36 11.17 8.21
C ILE A 800 -29.80 11.59 7.93
N THR A 801 -29.99 12.88 7.66
CA THR A 801 -31.30 13.47 7.39
C THR A 801 -31.46 13.81 5.92
N HIS A 802 -32.68 13.64 5.41
CA HIS A 802 -33.03 14.10 4.07
C HIS A 802 -32.83 15.63 3.98
N PRO A 803 -32.10 16.13 2.98
CA PRO A 803 -31.72 17.54 2.87
C PRO A 803 -32.90 18.54 2.80
N ALA A 804 -34.00 18.19 2.12
CA ALA A 804 -35.20 19.06 2.03
C ALA A 804 -36.11 18.99 3.27
N THR A 805 -36.56 17.78 3.65
CA THR A 805 -37.54 17.55 4.72
C THR A 805 -36.95 17.52 6.14
N GLY A 806 -35.66 17.20 6.29
CA GLY A 806 -35.00 17.06 7.59
C GLY A 806 -35.32 15.74 8.33
N GLU A 807 -36.09 14.84 7.72
CA GLU A 807 -36.41 13.54 8.32
C GLU A 807 -35.22 12.58 8.26
N VAL A 808 -35.07 11.73 9.29
CA VAL A 808 -33.99 10.73 9.35
C VAL A 808 -34.25 9.63 8.32
N VAL A 809 -33.27 9.37 7.47
CA VAL A 809 -33.37 8.36 6.41
C VAL A 809 -33.43 6.95 7.03
N THR A 810 -34.36 6.14 6.54
CA THR A 810 -34.52 4.74 6.95
C THR A 810 -34.20 3.81 5.80
N ILE A 811 -33.37 2.80 6.03
CA ILE A 811 -32.99 1.80 5.04
C ILE A 811 -33.53 0.42 5.44
N GLU A 812 -33.94 -0.38 4.47
CA GLU A 812 -34.34 -1.78 4.69
C GLU A 812 -33.09 -2.67 4.58
N TYR A 813 -32.79 -3.43 5.64
CA TYR A 813 -31.68 -4.37 5.65
C TYR A 813 -32.09 -5.65 6.37
N ASP A 814 -31.93 -6.80 5.71
CA ASP A 814 -32.29 -8.13 6.22
C ASP A 814 -33.75 -8.21 6.74
N GLY A 815 -34.68 -7.59 6.01
CA GLY A 815 -36.11 -7.53 6.36
C GLY A 815 -36.44 -6.64 7.57
N LYS A 816 -35.49 -5.82 8.04
CA LYS A 816 -35.66 -4.86 9.15
C LYS A 816 -35.42 -3.43 8.67
N MET A 817 -36.29 -2.51 9.09
CA MET A 817 -36.12 -1.07 8.86
C MET A 817 -35.13 -0.49 9.87
N ILE A 818 -33.95 -0.09 9.40
CA ILE A 818 -32.90 0.54 10.21
C ILE A 818 -32.95 2.05 10.02
N LYS A 819 -33.10 2.80 11.11
CA LYS A 819 -32.98 4.27 11.11
C LYS A 819 -31.51 4.67 11.16
N LEU A 820 -31.09 5.56 10.25
CA LEU A 820 -29.72 6.10 10.20
C LEU A 820 -29.49 7.18 11.27
N ASP A 821 -29.54 6.77 12.54
CA ASP A 821 -29.42 7.66 13.70
C ASP A 821 -27.97 7.83 14.17
N SER A 822 -27.74 8.83 15.04
CA SER A 822 -26.45 9.06 15.71
C SER A 822 -26.01 7.82 16.50
N GLY A 823 -24.71 7.52 16.45
CA GLY A 823 -24.13 6.36 17.11
C GLY A 823 -24.35 5.03 16.38
N LEU A 824 -25.04 5.00 15.24
CA LEU A 824 -25.15 3.81 14.40
C LEU A 824 -23.77 3.43 13.84
N TYR A 825 -23.45 2.14 13.97
CA TYR A 825 -22.25 1.55 13.38
C TYR A 825 -22.53 1.12 11.94
N CYS A 826 -21.76 1.66 10.99
CA CYS A 826 -21.91 1.36 9.57
C CYS A 826 -21.13 0.10 9.21
N THR A 827 -21.83 -1.01 9.01
CA THR A 827 -21.27 -2.22 8.38
C THR A 827 -21.00 -1.98 6.89
N ASP A 828 -20.24 -2.86 6.25
CA ASP A 828 -19.96 -2.79 4.80
C ASP A 828 -21.27 -2.72 3.98
N ASP A 829 -22.30 -3.47 4.39
CA ASP A 829 -23.59 -3.50 3.69
C ASP A 829 -24.42 -2.23 3.94
N ILE A 830 -24.48 -1.75 5.19
CA ILE A 830 -25.13 -0.47 5.51
C ILE A 830 -24.45 0.67 4.73
N ALA A 831 -23.12 0.63 4.58
CA ALA A 831 -22.38 1.62 3.82
C ALA A 831 -22.71 1.58 2.31
N ALA A 832 -22.97 0.40 1.74
CA ALA A 832 -23.43 0.25 0.37
C ALA A 832 -24.87 0.75 0.17
N GLU A 833 -25.75 0.50 1.14
CA GLU A 833 -27.11 1.02 1.13
C GLU A 833 -27.13 2.54 1.27
N VAL A 834 -26.30 3.11 2.15
CA VAL A 834 -26.11 4.56 2.32
C VAL A 834 -25.64 5.22 1.02
N GLU A 835 -24.67 4.61 0.32
CA GLU A 835 -24.20 5.13 -0.98
C GLU A 835 -25.32 5.18 -2.03
N THR A 836 -26.24 4.22 -2.00
CA THR A 836 -27.33 4.13 -2.98
C THR A 836 -28.51 5.04 -2.62
N HIS A 837 -28.81 5.22 -1.33
CA HIS A 837 -30.03 5.87 -0.84
C HIS A 837 -29.85 7.28 -0.28
N CYS A 838 -28.62 7.81 -0.19
CA CYS A 838 -28.36 9.14 0.40
C CYS A 838 -28.17 10.28 -0.63
N GLU A 839 -28.45 10.00 -1.91
CA GLU A 839 -28.50 11.00 -2.99
C GLU A 839 -29.95 11.18 -3.45
N PHE A 840 -30.48 12.39 -3.30
CA PHE A 840 -31.88 12.71 -3.55
C PHE A 840 -32.00 13.70 -4.71
N PRO A 841 -32.87 13.46 -5.71
CA PRO A 841 -33.27 14.48 -6.65
C PRO A 841 -34.21 15.47 -5.94
N ILE A 842 -33.86 16.75 -5.91
CA ILE A 842 -34.64 17.81 -5.26
C ILE A 842 -34.99 18.89 -6.30
N PRO A 843 -36.27 19.32 -6.39
CA PRO A 843 -36.68 20.43 -7.24
C PRO A 843 -35.95 21.73 -6.86
N ILE A 844 -35.65 22.60 -7.83
CA ILE A 844 -34.90 23.85 -7.58
C ILE A 844 -35.55 24.74 -6.52
N GLU A 845 -36.88 24.75 -6.43
CA GLU A 845 -37.62 25.60 -5.48
C GLU A 845 -37.35 25.21 -4.02
N GLU A 846 -37.03 23.95 -3.75
CA GLU A 846 -36.80 23.42 -2.40
C GLU A 846 -35.31 23.45 -2.00
N ILE A 847 -34.43 23.91 -2.90
CA ILE A 847 -32.99 23.96 -2.65
C ILE A 847 -32.66 25.12 -1.71
N LYS A 848 -32.02 24.79 -0.59
CA LYS A 848 -31.53 25.74 0.43
C LYS A 848 -30.02 25.95 0.26
N LEU A 849 -29.54 27.08 0.79
CA LEU A 849 -28.10 27.36 0.92
C LEU A 849 -27.41 26.27 1.78
N ASP A 850 -26.13 26.04 1.53
CA ASP A 850 -25.29 25.02 2.20
C ASP A 850 -25.68 23.54 1.95
N MET A 851 -26.62 23.26 1.04
CA MET A 851 -26.86 21.92 0.49
C MET A 851 -25.69 21.50 -0.41
N ILE A 852 -25.39 20.20 -0.47
CA ILE A 852 -24.22 19.67 -1.19
C ILE A 852 -24.64 19.02 -2.49
N CYS A 853 -24.13 19.50 -3.62
CA CYS A 853 -24.37 18.87 -4.92
C CYS A 853 -23.64 17.53 -5.02
N ALA A 854 -24.33 16.45 -5.38
CA ALA A 854 -23.74 15.12 -5.56
C ALA A 854 -22.94 14.99 -6.87
N GLU A 855 -23.39 15.70 -7.91
CA GLU A 855 -22.82 15.67 -9.25
C GLU A 855 -22.26 17.04 -9.66
N GLN A 856 -21.41 17.03 -10.68
CA GLN A 856 -20.88 18.24 -11.29
C GLN A 856 -21.96 18.91 -12.15
N ILE A 857 -22.23 20.19 -11.90
CA ILE A 857 -23.21 20.96 -12.67
C ILE A 857 -22.47 21.79 -13.72
N ILE A 858 -22.79 21.53 -14.98
CA ILE A 858 -22.23 22.23 -16.13
C ILE A 858 -23.37 22.98 -16.81
N ASP A 859 -23.22 24.28 -17.05
CA ASP A 859 -24.20 25.05 -17.78
C ASP A 859 -24.35 24.51 -19.21
N PRO A 860 -25.53 24.03 -19.65
CA PRO A 860 -25.73 23.54 -21.01
C PRO A 860 -25.59 24.63 -22.07
N LYS A 861 -25.75 25.91 -21.70
CA LYS A 861 -25.62 27.06 -22.63
C LYS A 861 -24.16 27.46 -22.82
N THR A 862 -23.39 27.53 -21.73
CA THR A 862 -22.02 28.06 -21.77
C THR A 862 -20.92 27.00 -21.68
N ASN A 863 -21.27 25.73 -21.43
CA ASN A 863 -20.33 24.63 -21.14
C ASN A 863 -19.31 24.96 -20.03
N ARG A 864 -19.66 25.88 -19.11
CA ARG A 864 -18.83 26.23 -17.95
C ARG A 864 -19.32 25.49 -16.71
N ILE A 865 -18.39 25.13 -15.84
CA ILE A 865 -18.70 24.49 -14.57
C ILE A 865 -19.34 25.53 -13.65
N ILE A 866 -20.59 25.31 -13.24
CA ILE A 866 -21.28 26.15 -12.25
C ILE A 866 -20.84 25.72 -10.85
N VAL A 867 -20.88 24.40 -10.59
CA VAL A 867 -20.51 23.80 -9.30
C VAL A 867 -19.74 22.51 -9.52
N ARG A 868 -18.67 22.34 -8.75
CA ARG A 868 -17.98 21.05 -8.61
C ARG A 868 -18.72 20.16 -7.61
N PRO A 869 -18.71 18.84 -7.79
CA PRO A 869 -19.37 17.93 -6.86
C PRO A 869 -18.82 18.10 -5.45
N ASP A 870 -19.65 17.78 -4.46
CA ASP A 870 -19.31 17.77 -3.04
C ASP A 870 -19.01 19.16 -2.46
N ARG A 871 -19.45 20.24 -3.13
CA ARG A 871 -19.40 21.62 -2.63
C ARG A 871 -20.76 22.12 -2.14
N PRO A 872 -20.78 22.99 -1.11
CA PRO A 872 -22.01 23.65 -0.69
C PRO A 872 -22.49 24.63 -1.76
N ILE A 873 -23.80 24.70 -1.95
CA ILE A 873 -24.48 25.69 -2.78
C ILE A 873 -24.44 27.04 -2.06
N ASN A 874 -23.76 28.02 -2.65
CA ASN A 874 -23.80 29.41 -2.23
C ASN A 874 -24.83 30.20 -3.06
N GLU A 875 -25.09 31.44 -2.67
CA GLU A 875 -26.08 32.31 -3.32
C GLU A 875 -25.79 32.52 -4.82
N TYR A 876 -24.53 32.81 -5.15
CA TYR A 876 -24.07 32.97 -6.53
C TYR A 876 -24.29 31.73 -7.41
N VAL A 877 -24.07 30.54 -6.85
CA VAL A 877 -24.30 29.27 -7.52
C VAL A 877 -25.79 29.06 -7.77
N LEU A 878 -26.62 29.33 -6.76
CA LEU A 878 -28.06 29.11 -6.84
C LEU A 878 -28.70 29.97 -7.95
N GLU A 879 -28.28 31.23 -8.06
CA GLU A 879 -28.68 32.12 -9.15
C GLU A 879 -28.30 31.55 -10.52
N ARG A 880 -27.05 31.14 -10.71
CA ARG A 880 -26.61 30.54 -11.97
C ARG A 880 -27.35 29.26 -12.34
N VAL A 881 -27.62 28.39 -11.37
CA VAL A 881 -28.38 27.15 -11.62
C VAL A 881 -29.80 27.48 -12.09
N ARG A 882 -30.45 28.51 -11.49
CA ARG A 882 -31.77 29.00 -11.92
C ARG A 882 -31.73 29.54 -13.35
N ASP A 883 -30.70 30.33 -13.69
CA ASP A 883 -30.52 30.90 -15.04
C ASP A 883 -30.27 29.83 -16.12
N SER A 884 -29.62 28.73 -15.74
CA SER A 884 -29.38 27.59 -16.63
C SER A 884 -30.63 26.73 -16.87
N GLY A 885 -31.67 26.85 -16.05
CA GLY A 885 -32.98 26.21 -16.26
C GLY A 885 -33.02 24.70 -15.99
N PHE A 886 -32.27 24.21 -15.00
CA PHE A 886 -32.38 22.81 -14.57
C PHE A 886 -33.73 22.55 -13.87
N PRO A 887 -34.39 21.39 -14.05
CA PRO A 887 -35.64 21.10 -13.34
C PRO A 887 -35.42 20.62 -11.89
N GLU A 888 -34.39 19.80 -11.67
CA GLU A 888 -34.03 19.22 -10.37
C GLU A 888 -32.52 19.07 -10.26
N LEU A 889 -32.00 19.07 -9.02
CA LEU A 889 -30.59 18.79 -8.73
C LEU A 889 -30.47 17.58 -7.82
N LYS A 890 -29.48 16.72 -8.07
CA LYS A 890 -29.09 15.66 -7.15
C LYS A 890 -28.29 16.23 -5.99
N ILE A 891 -28.86 16.19 -4.80
CA ILE A 891 -28.27 16.70 -3.57
C ILE A 891 -27.94 15.52 -2.66
N ARG A 892 -26.73 15.54 -2.09
CA ARG A 892 -26.30 14.55 -1.10
C ARG A 892 -26.54 15.05 0.31
N SER A 893 -26.93 14.14 1.18
CA SER A 893 -26.99 14.38 2.62
C SER A 893 -25.60 14.57 3.23
N LYS A 894 -25.47 15.43 4.24
CA LYS A 894 -24.21 15.60 5.00
C LYS A 894 -23.97 14.37 5.88
N ILE A 895 -22.85 13.69 5.67
CA ILE A 895 -22.50 12.49 6.43
C ILE A 895 -21.37 12.84 7.39
N LEU A 896 -21.70 12.95 8.67
CA LEU A 896 -20.76 13.27 9.73
C LEU A 896 -20.38 11.99 10.48
N MET A 897 -19.12 11.57 10.39
CA MET A 897 -18.61 10.36 11.05
C MET A 897 -17.81 10.72 12.29
N ARG A 898 -17.90 9.90 13.34
CA ARG A 898 -17.00 10.01 14.50
C ARG A 898 -15.56 9.74 14.06
N SER A 899 -14.63 10.40 14.74
CA SER A 899 -13.21 10.35 14.39
C SER A 899 -12.35 10.34 15.65
N PRO A 900 -11.16 9.71 15.62
CA PRO A 900 -10.14 9.85 16.66
C PRO A 900 -9.79 11.31 16.98
N LEU A 901 -9.83 12.19 15.97
CA LEU A 901 -9.50 13.62 16.11
C LEU A 901 -10.52 14.40 16.97
N ALA A 902 -11.77 13.92 17.01
CA ALA A 902 -12.85 14.54 17.77
C ALA A 902 -13.13 13.82 19.11
N CYS A 903 -12.31 12.82 19.45
CA CYS A 903 -12.47 12.03 20.65
C CYS A 903 -12.19 12.87 21.90
N ARG A 904 -13.09 12.79 22.89
CA ARG A 904 -12.97 13.51 24.18
C ARG A 904 -12.39 12.65 25.29
N SER A 905 -11.82 11.48 24.96
CA SER A 905 -11.12 10.66 25.95
C SER A 905 -9.87 11.39 26.45
N LYS A 906 -9.62 11.33 27.77
CA LYS A 906 -8.43 11.94 28.38
C LYS A 906 -7.15 11.17 28.07
N VAL A 907 -7.26 9.85 27.93
CA VAL A 907 -6.15 8.93 27.66
C VAL A 907 -6.58 7.98 26.57
N GLY A 908 -5.81 7.88 25.49
CA GLY A 908 -6.14 7.04 24.34
C GLY A 908 -7.40 7.50 23.59
N ILE A 909 -8.08 6.56 22.94
CA ILE A 909 -9.28 6.79 22.13
C ILE A 909 -10.42 5.87 22.60
N CYS A 910 -11.68 6.24 22.35
CA CYS A 910 -12.82 5.35 22.61
C CYS A 910 -13.14 4.42 21.42
N GLN A 911 -13.74 3.26 21.69
CA GLN A 911 -14.13 2.28 20.66
C GLN A 911 -14.97 2.93 19.55
N ARG A 912 -16.00 3.71 19.90
CA ARG A 912 -16.89 4.34 18.91
C ARG A 912 -16.24 5.42 18.04
N CYS A 913 -15.21 6.11 18.53
CA CYS A 913 -14.48 7.09 17.72
C CYS A 913 -13.52 6.44 16.74
N TYR A 914 -13.05 5.23 17.04
CA TYR A 914 -12.21 4.45 16.13
C TYR A 914 -13.06 3.66 15.13
N GLY A 915 -14.03 2.89 15.63
CA GLY A 915 -14.89 2.02 14.83
C GLY A 915 -14.47 0.55 14.90
N ALA A 916 -14.40 -0.07 13.72
CA ALA A 916 -14.10 -1.49 13.52
C ALA A 916 -12.60 -1.78 13.54
N ASP A 917 -12.22 -2.95 14.05
CA ASP A 917 -10.99 -3.60 13.61
C ASP A 917 -11.24 -4.30 12.28
N LEU A 918 -10.59 -3.80 11.23
CA LEU A 918 -10.71 -4.34 9.87
C LEU A 918 -10.16 -5.76 9.74
N ALA A 919 -9.31 -6.21 10.67
CA ALA A 919 -8.81 -7.59 10.66
C ALA A 919 -9.83 -8.61 11.17
N THR A 920 -10.68 -8.21 12.12
CA THR A 920 -11.72 -9.09 12.72
C THR A 920 -13.10 -8.84 12.15
N GLY A 921 -13.33 -7.70 11.49
CA GLY A 921 -14.64 -7.26 11.00
C GLY A 921 -15.60 -6.81 12.10
N LYS A 922 -15.14 -6.78 13.36
CA LYS A 922 -15.93 -6.43 14.55
C LYS A 922 -15.50 -5.07 15.10
N VAL A 923 -16.30 -4.53 16.02
CA VAL A 923 -15.91 -3.34 16.79
C VAL A 923 -14.60 -3.62 17.52
N VAL A 924 -13.68 -2.65 17.52
CA VAL A 924 -12.37 -2.79 18.15
C VAL A 924 -12.48 -3.09 19.65
N ASP A 925 -11.66 -3.98 20.18
CA ASP A 925 -11.67 -4.33 21.61
C ASP A 925 -10.99 -3.27 22.49
N ILE A 926 -11.37 -3.22 23.77
CA ILE A 926 -10.72 -2.36 24.77
C ILE A 926 -9.34 -2.93 25.07
N GLY A 927 -8.32 -2.07 25.03
CA GLY A 927 -6.91 -2.45 25.19
C GLY A 927 -6.16 -2.61 23.87
N GLU A 928 -6.83 -2.58 22.72
CA GLU A 928 -6.16 -2.73 21.42
C GLU A 928 -5.26 -1.51 21.12
N ALA A 929 -4.00 -1.77 20.77
CA ALA A 929 -2.99 -0.76 20.48
C ALA A 929 -3.10 -0.21 19.05
N VAL A 930 -4.21 0.47 18.77
CA VAL A 930 -4.56 0.98 17.42
C VAL A 930 -3.52 1.94 16.83
N GLY A 931 -2.75 2.65 17.65
CA GLY A 931 -1.68 3.52 17.16
C GLY A 931 -0.51 2.77 16.54
N ILE A 932 -0.14 1.62 17.10
CA ILE A 932 0.91 0.76 16.52
C ILE A 932 0.41 0.15 15.20
N ILE A 933 -0.84 -0.29 15.16
CA ILE A 933 -1.47 -0.84 13.95
C ILE A 933 -1.47 0.22 12.85
N ALA A 934 -1.93 1.45 13.14
CA ALA A 934 -1.93 2.54 12.18
C ALA A 934 -0.53 2.87 11.66
N ALA A 935 0.48 2.90 12.54
CA ALA A 935 1.87 3.15 12.14
C ALA A 935 2.41 2.04 11.20
N GLN A 936 2.10 0.78 11.49
CA GLN A 936 2.49 -0.36 10.64
C GLN A 936 1.73 -0.37 9.31
N SER A 937 0.42 -0.10 9.31
CA SER A 937 -0.42 -0.03 8.11
C SER A 937 -0.01 1.09 7.15
N ILE A 938 0.65 2.14 7.65
CA ILE A 938 1.27 3.18 6.80
C ILE A 938 2.69 2.78 6.38
N GLY A 939 3.45 2.20 7.30
CA GLY A 939 4.85 1.84 7.12
C GLY A 939 5.09 0.73 6.09
N GLU A 940 4.35 -0.39 6.19
CA GLU A 940 4.50 -1.56 5.32
C GLU A 940 4.26 -1.21 3.84
N PRO A 941 3.14 -0.58 3.44
CA PRO A 941 2.95 -0.18 2.05
C PRO A 941 4.02 0.79 1.56
N GLY A 942 4.52 1.68 2.43
CA GLY A 942 5.64 2.58 2.11
C GLY A 942 6.91 1.82 1.70
N THR A 943 7.29 0.79 2.47
CA THR A 943 8.38 -0.13 2.07
C THR A 943 8.06 -0.90 0.79
N GLN A 944 6.84 -1.43 0.64
CA GLN A 944 6.47 -2.23 -0.52
C GLN A 944 6.37 -1.43 -1.82
N LEU A 945 5.86 -0.20 -1.79
CA LEU A 945 5.81 0.69 -2.96
C LEU A 945 7.22 0.97 -3.50
N THR A 946 8.19 1.12 -2.61
CA THR A 946 9.60 1.30 -2.99
C THR A 946 10.27 0.02 -3.50
N MET A 947 9.81 -1.15 -3.04
CA MET A 947 10.26 -2.44 -3.59
C MET A 947 9.56 -2.78 -4.91
N ARG A 948 8.29 -2.44 -5.12
CA ARG A 948 7.56 -2.74 -6.37
C ARG A 948 8.06 -1.94 -7.57
N THR A 949 8.68 -0.78 -7.36
CA THR A 949 9.42 -0.06 -8.41
C THR A 949 10.57 -0.87 -9.02
N PHE A 950 11.04 -1.93 -8.34
CA PHE A 950 12.03 -2.88 -8.84
C PHE A 950 11.61 -3.57 -10.15
N HIS A 951 10.34 -3.98 -10.28
CA HIS A 951 9.86 -4.73 -11.43
C HIS A 951 9.63 -3.89 -12.68
N LEU A 952 9.59 -2.56 -12.53
CA LEU A 952 9.37 -1.61 -13.63
C LEU A 952 10.67 -1.17 -14.31
N GLY A 953 11.85 -1.46 -13.72
CA GLY A 953 13.15 -1.47 -14.40
C GLY A 953 13.47 -0.26 -15.27
N GLY A 954 13.12 0.97 -14.84
CA GLY A 954 13.43 2.20 -15.57
C GLY A 954 12.61 2.43 -16.84
N VAL A 955 11.55 1.65 -17.08
CA VAL A 955 10.65 1.83 -18.22
C VAL A 955 9.69 2.99 -17.93
N ALA A 956 9.78 4.04 -18.74
CA ALA A 956 8.92 5.22 -18.63
C ALA A 956 7.52 4.96 -19.21
N LEU A 957 6.51 5.59 -18.60
CA LEU A 957 5.11 5.52 -19.04
C LEU A 957 4.58 6.94 -19.22
N ALA A 958 3.99 7.22 -20.38
CA ALA A 958 2.91 8.20 -20.48
C ALA A 958 1.60 7.41 -20.55
N GLN A 959 0.60 7.74 -19.74
CA GLN A 959 -0.70 7.07 -19.79
C GLN A 959 -1.61 7.77 -20.80
N ARG A 960 -1.98 7.08 -21.88
CA ARG A 960 -3.21 7.38 -22.63
C ARG A 960 -4.38 6.61 -22.06
N SER A 961 -5.60 7.05 -22.33
CA SER A 961 -6.79 6.42 -21.77
C SER A 961 -7.85 6.13 -22.83
N TYR A 962 -8.38 4.91 -22.76
CA TYR A 962 -9.38 4.41 -23.68
C TYR A 962 -10.71 4.31 -22.96
N ILE A 963 -11.77 4.70 -23.66
CA ILE A 963 -13.14 4.43 -23.22
C ILE A 963 -13.57 3.13 -23.84
N LYS A 964 -13.85 2.13 -23.00
CA LYS A 964 -14.28 0.80 -23.42
C LYS A 964 -15.78 0.64 -23.18
N SER A 965 -16.46 -0.06 -24.09
CA SER A 965 -17.87 -0.41 -23.90
C SER A 965 -18.04 -1.36 -22.70
N ARG A 966 -19.11 -1.18 -21.92
CA ARG A 966 -19.49 -2.08 -20.82
C ARG A 966 -20.55 -3.11 -21.24
N SER A 967 -21.23 -2.87 -22.34
CA SER A 967 -22.40 -3.61 -22.79
C SER A 967 -22.27 -4.06 -24.25
N THR A 968 -22.94 -5.16 -24.60
CA THR A 968 -23.08 -5.63 -25.99
C THR A 968 -24.20 -4.83 -26.67
N GLY A 969 -23.92 -4.21 -27.82
CA GLY A 969 -24.95 -3.46 -28.54
C GLY A 969 -24.45 -2.77 -29.81
N THR A 970 -25.34 -2.03 -30.47
CA THR A 970 -25.00 -1.20 -31.64
C THR A 970 -24.73 0.24 -31.21
N ALA A 971 -23.61 0.81 -31.66
CA ALA A 971 -23.22 2.19 -31.37
C ALA A 971 -24.07 3.19 -32.18
N LYS A 972 -24.85 4.05 -31.52
CA LYS A 972 -25.62 5.14 -32.13
C LYS A 972 -25.12 6.51 -31.67
N PHE A 973 -24.86 7.40 -32.62
CA PHE A 973 -24.28 8.73 -32.38
C PHE A 973 -25.39 9.81 -32.36
N ASP A 974 -26.44 9.64 -31.56
CA ASP A 974 -27.61 10.54 -31.57
C ASP A 974 -27.28 11.98 -31.12
N SER A 975 -26.35 12.14 -30.17
CA SER A 975 -25.99 13.44 -29.58
C SER A 975 -24.53 13.85 -29.82
N LEU A 976 -23.79 13.05 -30.59
CA LEU A 976 -22.34 13.19 -30.80
C LEU A 976 -22.05 14.18 -31.94
N LYS A 977 -21.48 15.33 -31.59
CA LYS A 977 -20.98 16.33 -32.54
C LYS A 977 -19.53 16.00 -32.91
N LEU A 978 -19.27 15.78 -34.19
CA LEU A 978 -17.95 15.46 -34.73
C LEU A 978 -17.46 16.62 -35.60
N ALA A 979 -16.21 17.06 -35.39
CA ALA A 979 -15.54 18.00 -36.27
C ALA A 979 -14.38 17.33 -37.02
N LYS A 980 -14.23 17.72 -38.28
CA LYS A 980 -13.14 17.29 -39.15
C LYS A 980 -12.02 18.33 -39.06
N ILE A 981 -10.92 17.98 -38.42
CA ILE A 981 -9.74 18.86 -38.31
C ILE A 981 -8.80 18.54 -39.46
N SER A 982 -8.50 19.55 -40.29
CA SER A 982 -7.43 19.50 -41.28
C SER A 982 -6.16 20.13 -40.70
N ASP A 983 -5.06 19.39 -40.63
CA ASP A 983 -3.74 19.90 -40.25
C ASP A 983 -3.23 20.88 -41.34
N ARG A 984 -3.66 22.15 -41.30
CA ARG A 984 -3.09 23.23 -42.11
C ARG A 984 -2.39 24.24 -41.20
N SER A 985 -1.14 23.94 -40.87
CA SER A 985 -0.18 24.92 -40.35
C SER A 985 0.72 25.37 -41.51
N LYS A 986 0.44 26.52 -42.13
CA LYS A 986 1.43 27.36 -42.84
C LYS A 986 0.80 28.71 -43.23
N PHE A 987 1.29 29.78 -42.60
CA PHE A 987 1.16 31.17 -43.06
C PHE A 987 2.51 31.56 -43.66
N GLU A 988 2.57 31.94 -44.93
CA GLU A 988 3.65 32.76 -45.48
C GLU A 988 3.07 33.72 -46.53
N ILE A 989 3.48 34.98 -46.43
CA ILE A 989 3.22 36.06 -47.40
C ILE A 989 4.42 36.08 -48.35
N GLY A 990 4.19 35.89 -49.65
CA GLY A 990 5.23 35.97 -50.68
C GLY A 990 4.62 35.97 -52.08
N SER A 991 4.89 37.04 -52.83
CA SER A 991 4.43 37.29 -54.20
C SER A 991 5.05 36.37 -55.24
N GLY A 992 4.26 35.90 -56.21
CA GLY A 992 4.74 35.49 -57.54
C GLY A 992 4.75 33.98 -57.82
N THR A 993 3.76 33.57 -58.63
CA THR A 993 3.77 32.45 -59.60
C THR A 993 4.72 31.27 -59.38
N GLU A 994 4.22 30.18 -58.76
CA GLU A 994 4.57 28.80 -59.14
C GLU A 994 3.34 27.89 -58.93
N THR A 995 2.93 27.19 -60.00
CA THR A 995 1.90 26.16 -59.98
C THR A 995 2.49 24.86 -59.42
N PHE A 996 1.95 24.34 -58.33
CA PHE A 996 2.26 23.00 -57.83
C PHE A 996 1.08 22.04 -58.01
N ASP A 997 1.40 20.84 -58.47
CA ASP A 997 0.50 19.73 -58.81
C ASP A 997 -0.32 19.22 -57.61
N LYS A 998 -1.59 18.88 -57.89
CA LYS A 998 -2.61 18.46 -56.92
C LYS A 998 -2.58 16.96 -56.55
N SER A 999 -1.49 16.23 -56.77
CA SER A 999 -1.47 14.77 -56.62
C SER A 999 -0.77 14.20 -55.38
N GLU A 1000 -0.17 14.99 -54.47
CA GLU A 1000 0.66 14.44 -53.37
C GLU A 1000 0.12 14.58 -51.93
N PHE A 1001 -1.08 15.14 -51.72
CA PHE A 1001 -1.60 15.33 -50.35
C PHE A 1001 -2.71 14.35 -49.99
N GLY A 1002 -2.31 13.20 -49.41
CA GLY A 1002 -3.18 12.40 -48.56
C GLY A 1002 -3.56 13.20 -47.31
N SER A 1003 -4.66 13.94 -47.39
CA SER A 1003 -5.23 14.64 -46.25
C SER A 1003 -5.84 13.63 -45.26
N SER A 1004 -5.10 13.29 -44.21
CA SER A 1004 -5.67 12.56 -43.07
C SER A 1004 -6.59 13.52 -42.31
N ILE A 1005 -7.84 13.61 -42.75
CA ILE A 1005 -8.91 14.32 -42.05
C ILE A 1005 -9.14 13.59 -40.72
N LYS A 1006 -8.79 14.22 -39.60
CA LYS A 1006 -9.02 13.63 -38.27
C LYS A 1006 -10.43 14.00 -37.82
N THR A 1007 -11.23 13.01 -37.46
CA THR A 1007 -12.58 13.23 -36.94
C THR A 1007 -12.51 13.22 -35.41
N VAL A 1008 -12.72 14.38 -34.81
CA VAL A 1008 -12.56 14.61 -33.37
C VAL A 1008 -13.91 14.96 -32.76
N VAL A 1009 -14.19 14.45 -31.56
CA VAL A 1009 -15.43 14.75 -30.84
C VAL A 1009 -15.42 16.19 -30.31
N VAL A 1010 -16.51 16.92 -30.55
CA VAL A 1010 -16.74 18.32 -30.10
C VAL A 1010 -17.79 18.40 -28.98
N GLY A 1011 -18.47 17.29 -28.70
CA GLY A 1011 -19.31 17.10 -27.52
C GLY A 1011 -20.42 16.07 -27.78
N GLY A 1012 -20.96 15.47 -26.72
CA GLY A 1012 -22.09 14.54 -26.81
C GLY A 1012 -21.90 13.20 -26.10
N HIS A 1013 -22.92 12.35 -26.19
CA HIS A 1013 -22.94 11.00 -25.64
C HIS A 1013 -23.09 9.96 -26.75
N LEU A 1014 -22.35 8.87 -26.62
CA LEU A 1014 -22.60 7.65 -27.37
C LEU A 1014 -23.68 6.83 -26.69
N ILE A 1015 -24.63 6.33 -27.47
CA ILE A 1015 -25.63 5.39 -26.99
C ILE A 1015 -25.30 4.00 -27.53
N ILE A 1016 -25.21 3.02 -26.65
CA ILE A 1016 -25.08 1.61 -27.02
C ILE A 1016 -26.43 0.94 -26.76
N GLU A 1017 -27.09 0.49 -27.84
CA GLU A 1017 -28.40 -0.18 -27.77
C GLU A 1017 -28.22 -1.70 -27.72
N GLY A 1018 -28.61 -2.33 -26.61
CA GLY A 1018 -28.59 -3.78 -26.42
C GLY A 1018 -29.91 -4.48 -26.80
N ARG A 1019 -29.94 -5.82 -26.74
CA ARG A 1019 -31.06 -6.68 -27.21
C ARG A 1019 -32.43 -6.51 -26.51
N ASN A 1020 -32.57 -5.64 -25.50
CA ASN A 1020 -33.83 -5.39 -24.76
C ASN A 1020 -34.19 -3.88 -24.64
N ASN A 1021 -33.86 -3.04 -25.63
CA ASN A 1021 -34.04 -1.57 -25.53
C ASN A 1021 -33.30 -0.89 -24.34
N ARG A 1022 -32.41 -1.61 -23.65
CA ARG A 1022 -31.49 -1.03 -22.67
C ARG A 1022 -30.48 -0.14 -23.41
N LYS A 1023 -30.53 1.16 -23.13
CA LYS A 1023 -29.66 2.19 -23.69
C LYS A 1023 -28.55 2.50 -22.68
N ASP A 1024 -27.34 2.11 -22.99
CA ASP A 1024 -26.16 2.44 -22.18
C ASP A 1024 -25.57 3.75 -22.73
N ARG A 1025 -25.56 4.81 -21.91
CA ARG A 1025 -25.07 6.13 -22.31
C ARG A 1025 -23.60 6.28 -21.89
N VAL A 1026 -22.71 6.29 -22.88
CA VAL A 1026 -21.28 6.45 -22.69
C VAL A 1026 -20.89 7.89 -23.03
N HIS A 1027 -20.43 8.65 -22.04
CA HIS A 1027 -19.90 10.00 -22.27
C HIS A 1027 -18.54 9.91 -22.97
N ILE A 1028 -18.38 10.63 -24.10
CA ILE A 1028 -17.12 10.65 -24.86
C ILE A 1028 -16.46 12.03 -24.73
N PRO A 1029 -15.18 12.09 -24.34
CA PRO A 1029 -14.49 13.35 -24.19
C PRO A 1029 -14.36 14.15 -25.49
N VAL A 1030 -14.53 15.46 -25.45
CA VAL A 1030 -14.13 16.41 -26.50
C VAL A 1030 -12.62 16.34 -26.68
N GLY A 1031 -12.18 16.28 -27.93
CA GLY A 1031 -10.80 15.96 -28.26
C GLY A 1031 -10.54 14.46 -28.41
N SER A 1032 -11.51 13.58 -28.10
CA SER A 1032 -11.35 12.13 -28.33
C SER A 1032 -11.41 11.77 -29.80
N GLU A 1033 -10.61 10.79 -30.17
CA GLU A 1033 -10.63 10.12 -31.47
C GLU A 1033 -11.54 8.89 -31.38
N MET A 1034 -12.57 8.84 -32.23
CA MET A 1034 -13.50 7.71 -32.27
C MET A 1034 -12.86 6.51 -32.95
N ARG A 1035 -12.98 5.32 -32.34
CA ARG A 1035 -12.50 4.04 -32.90
C ARG A 1035 -13.61 3.16 -33.46
N VAL A 1036 -14.86 3.60 -33.34
CA VAL A 1036 -16.04 2.89 -33.87
C VAL A 1036 -16.83 3.81 -34.79
N GLU A 1037 -17.54 3.22 -35.74
CA GLU A 1037 -18.43 3.92 -36.67
C GLU A 1037 -19.91 3.87 -36.22
N PRO A 1038 -20.76 4.81 -36.68
CA PRO A 1038 -22.19 4.76 -36.39
C PRO A 1038 -22.81 3.46 -36.93
N GLY A 1039 -23.55 2.74 -36.08
CA GLY A 1039 -24.20 1.46 -36.41
C GLY A 1039 -23.33 0.22 -36.19
N GLU A 1040 -22.05 0.38 -35.81
CA GLU A 1040 -21.15 -0.73 -35.58
C GLU A 1040 -21.54 -1.54 -34.33
N LYS A 1041 -21.43 -2.87 -34.42
CA LYS A 1041 -21.64 -3.76 -33.26
C LYS A 1041 -20.43 -3.70 -32.33
N VAL A 1042 -20.70 -3.42 -31.06
CA VAL A 1042 -19.70 -3.27 -29.99
C VAL A 1042 -19.91 -4.35 -28.95
N THR A 1043 -18.82 -5.01 -28.55
CA THR A 1043 -18.78 -5.98 -27.45
C THR A 1043 -18.20 -5.34 -26.18
N PRO A 1044 -18.58 -5.82 -24.98
CA PRO A 1044 -17.98 -5.39 -23.71
C PRO A 1044 -16.46 -5.53 -23.78
N GLY A 1045 -15.75 -4.44 -23.47
CA GLY A 1045 -14.28 -4.36 -23.52
C GLY A 1045 -13.70 -3.75 -24.80
N LYS A 1046 -14.47 -3.64 -25.89
CA LYS A 1046 -14.01 -2.99 -27.12
C LYS A 1046 -13.81 -1.48 -26.89
N ALA A 1047 -12.65 -0.96 -27.29
CA ALA A 1047 -12.34 0.46 -27.19
C ALA A 1047 -13.19 1.25 -28.19
N VAL A 1048 -13.97 2.19 -27.66
CA VAL A 1048 -14.93 3.03 -28.38
C VAL A 1048 -14.29 4.35 -28.79
N ALA A 1049 -13.50 4.95 -27.90
CA ALA A 1049 -12.82 6.21 -28.13
C ALA A 1049 -11.46 6.26 -27.41
N GLU A 1050 -10.49 6.94 -28.01
CA GLU A 1050 -9.16 7.22 -27.45
C GLU A 1050 -9.06 8.71 -27.11
N TYR A 1051 -8.51 9.03 -25.92
CA TYR A 1051 -8.23 10.42 -25.58
C TYR A 1051 -6.95 10.59 -24.77
N ASN A 1052 -6.32 11.75 -24.94
CA ASN A 1052 -5.19 12.19 -24.15
C ASN A 1052 -5.68 13.24 -23.13
N PRO A 1053 -5.66 12.96 -21.82
CA PRO A 1053 -6.15 13.88 -20.80
C PRO A 1053 -5.36 15.20 -20.70
N ASN A 1054 -4.15 15.26 -21.30
CA ASN A 1054 -3.30 16.45 -21.26
C ASN A 1054 -3.47 17.38 -22.47
N ASN A 1055 -4.23 16.97 -23.49
CA ASN A 1055 -4.37 17.74 -24.72
C ASN A 1055 -5.65 18.59 -24.69
N ILE A 1056 -5.47 19.91 -24.74
CA ILE A 1056 -6.58 20.88 -24.80
C ILE A 1056 -6.89 21.12 -26.28
N VAL A 1057 -8.06 20.69 -26.74
CA VAL A 1057 -8.50 20.88 -28.13
C VAL A 1057 -9.74 21.76 -28.16
N THR A 1058 -9.73 22.82 -28.94
CA THR A 1058 -10.90 23.68 -29.16
C THR A 1058 -11.70 23.15 -30.35
N GLY A 1059 -13.03 23.10 -30.21
CA GLY A 1059 -13.94 22.65 -31.28
C GLY A 1059 -14.28 23.73 -32.32
N TYR A 1060 -13.65 24.90 -32.23
CA TYR A 1060 -13.99 26.09 -33.01
C TYR A 1060 -12.72 26.72 -33.59
N THR A 1061 -12.80 27.13 -34.86
CA THR A 1061 -11.77 27.94 -35.53
C THR A 1061 -12.02 29.42 -35.25
N GLY A 1062 -11.12 30.10 -34.55
CA GLY A 1062 -11.23 31.53 -34.22
C GLY A 1062 -9.99 32.06 -33.49
N GLU A 1063 -9.92 33.37 -33.27
CA GLU A 1063 -8.86 34.00 -32.48
C GLU A 1063 -8.97 33.60 -31.00
N VAL A 1064 -7.85 33.25 -30.38
CA VAL A 1064 -7.78 32.91 -28.97
C VAL A 1064 -7.73 34.19 -28.16
N ILE A 1065 -8.81 34.50 -27.44
CA ILE A 1065 -8.88 35.65 -26.54
C ILE A 1065 -8.56 35.18 -25.12
N PHE A 1066 -7.56 35.79 -24.49
CA PHE A 1066 -7.28 35.64 -23.06
C PHE A 1066 -7.88 36.85 -22.33
N GLU A 1067 -8.87 36.62 -21.46
CA GLU A 1067 -9.37 37.62 -20.49
C GLU A 1067 -8.61 37.54 -19.18
#